data_AF-A0A1Q4WCZ8-F1
#
_entry.id   AF-A0A1Q4WCZ8-F1
#
_cell.length_a   1.000
_cell.length_b   1.000
_cell.length_c   1.000
_cell.angle_alpha   90.00
_cell.angle_beta   90.00
_cell.angle_gamma   90.00
#
_symmetry.space_group_name_H-M   'P 1'
#
loop_
_entity.id
_entity.type
_entity.pdbx_description
1 polymer ?
#
loop_
_entity_poly.entity_id
_entity_poly.type
_entity_poly.pdbx_seq_one_letter_code
_entity_poly.pdbx_strand_id
1 'polypeptide(L)'
;MAKDGARRLPALGTALLLSLGLFAPAAQAAAPAAAPAGQPATSAGQTAAPRTIPVPKSPDTPKDARPLVSDPQAKATAPTAGSTVGAARSARALTAAACDVSAFTGKSGAALVQQVKGAGLDCVNTLFTLTGNDAKGAFNEAQMVTVANALRDTAATYPGDNSTSAGQLVLFLRAGYYVQWYNKDVVGPYGTGLQTAIRGALDAFYAAPHSKDATDANGATLAEAVTLIDSAQENARYTGVVKRLLNDYTGSWPATMTTAVANTETVIERGFDLPEFVSALQADPTFATTVSSFVTRNSGQLNGGDTVTKIGIQLGNLVANDALRAQGRPIVKDLINRYPLVGNTGPLTMNLLWFTEKKDAGNCSYYGTCDVPAKLVPLVLTVDHTCNANLRIRAQDMTAQQLADTCTSLVNQDAFFHKVVKDNGPVPNDNNTNLEVVVFDDYYNYSLYAWEMYKIDVDNGGMYEEGNPATVGNQARFIAHEASWLRPQFQIWNLNHEYTHYLDGRYDMYGDFEAGMTTPTIWWVEGLAEYVSYSYRGAHYDDAVAQAGKGTYALSTLFDTTYDNADSTRIYNWGYLAVRYMLQSHPQDVDALLAKYRAGDWNGARTLLKTTIGTAYDADFATWLKACAADNCGSLPTTEQPKAPLCTATDARQYDKNCRRDNVAATTGNYSYSFLNLPAGVKQLTITTSGGTGNADLYYNAGSWATTGSSTAKSATGGNGETLTITNPPAGYVFFSLYAQQGFGGVTVTTTYN
;
A
#
# COMPACT_ATOMS: atom_id res chain seq x y z
N MET A 1 44.34 -15.78 -8.42
CA MET A 1 45.36 -16.77 -7.96
C MET A 1 44.78 -18.16 -8.20
N ALA A 2 45.62 -19.09 -8.66
CA ALA A 2 45.25 -20.30 -9.39
C ALA A 2 45.18 -21.59 -8.54
N LYS A 3 44.70 -22.65 -9.21
CA LYS A 3 44.77 -24.12 -8.97
C LYS A 3 43.50 -24.76 -8.42
N ASP A 4 43.10 -25.98 -8.82
CA ASP A 4 43.27 -26.85 -10.00
C ASP A 4 42.50 -28.14 -9.63
N GLY A 5 41.92 -28.87 -10.59
CA GLY A 5 41.47 -30.25 -10.29
C GLY A 5 40.36 -30.83 -11.18
N ALA A 6 40.63 -31.05 -12.46
CA ALA A 6 39.81 -31.90 -13.33
C ALA A 6 40.25 -33.37 -13.27
N ARG A 7 39.30 -34.31 -13.37
CA ARG A 7 39.53 -35.70 -13.86
C ARG A 7 38.41 -36.10 -14.81
N ARG A 8 38.81 -36.64 -15.97
CA ARG A 8 37.98 -37.16 -17.07
C ARG A 8 38.29 -38.64 -17.34
N LEU A 9 37.32 -39.27 -18.03
CA LEU A 9 37.36 -40.42 -18.98
C LEU A 9 37.24 -41.85 -18.41
N PRO A 10 36.79 -42.86 -19.20
CA PRO A 10 36.45 -42.84 -20.65
C PRO A 10 35.10 -43.51 -21.07
N ALA A 11 34.84 -43.39 -22.39
CA ALA A 11 33.74 -43.94 -23.18
C ALA A 11 34.04 -45.32 -23.82
N LEU A 12 32.97 -46.02 -24.24
CA LEU A 12 32.86 -47.12 -25.23
C LEU A 12 31.36 -47.09 -25.67
N GLY A 13 30.89 -47.11 -26.92
CA GLY A 13 31.44 -47.37 -28.25
C GLY A 13 30.68 -48.53 -28.92
N THR A 14 29.81 -48.28 -29.92
CA THR A 14 29.43 -49.11 -31.13
C THR A 14 28.11 -48.61 -31.76
N ALA A 15 28.09 -48.05 -32.98
CA ALA A 15 28.05 -48.65 -34.34
C ALA A 15 26.63 -49.09 -34.77
N LEU A 16 25.93 -48.38 -35.67
CA LEU A 16 25.99 -48.31 -37.15
C LEU A 16 24.95 -49.26 -37.81
N LEU A 17 24.04 -48.73 -38.65
CA LEU A 17 23.64 -49.26 -39.97
C LEU A 17 22.64 -48.35 -40.69
N LEU A 18 22.94 -48.08 -41.97
CA LEU A 18 22.14 -47.35 -42.97
C LEU A 18 21.08 -48.25 -43.62
N SER A 19 19.99 -47.64 -44.13
CA SER A 19 19.53 -47.86 -45.53
C SER A 19 18.46 -46.85 -45.97
N LEU A 20 18.71 -46.23 -47.13
CA LEU A 20 17.79 -45.40 -47.93
C LEU A 20 16.67 -46.21 -48.60
N GLY A 21 15.56 -45.55 -48.98
CA GLY A 21 14.74 -46.01 -50.11
C GLY A 21 13.33 -45.42 -50.21
N LEU A 22 13.14 -44.51 -51.17
CA LEU A 22 11.91 -43.86 -51.62
C LEU A 22 10.78 -44.82 -52.06
N PHE A 23 9.51 -44.36 -51.98
CA PHE A 23 8.48 -44.31 -53.06
C PHE A 23 7.04 -44.31 -52.48
N ALA A 24 6.27 -43.28 -52.79
CA ALA A 24 4.80 -43.26 -52.80
C ALA A 24 4.32 -43.54 -54.25
N PRO A 25 3.07 -43.98 -54.59
CA PRO A 25 1.80 -43.35 -54.17
C PRO A 25 0.50 -44.22 -54.12
N ALA A 26 -0.60 -43.53 -53.74
CA ALA A 26 -2.02 -43.66 -54.16
C ALA A 26 -2.97 -44.77 -53.63
N ALA A 27 -3.87 -44.31 -52.75
CA ALA A 27 -5.35 -44.31 -52.87
C ALA A 27 -6.25 -45.45 -52.29
N GLN A 28 -7.24 -44.94 -51.52
CA GLN A 28 -8.63 -45.38 -51.32
C GLN A 28 -8.97 -46.53 -50.34
N ALA A 29 -9.50 -46.13 -49.18
CA ALA A 29 -10.83 -46.56 -48.73
C ALA A 29 -11.39 -45.56 -47.70
N ALA A 30 -12.64 -45.14 -47.88
CA ALA A 30 -13.36 -44.25 -46.98
C ALA A 30 -14.12 -45.03 -45.89
N ALA A 31 -13.98 -44.51 -44.66
CA ALA A 31 -14.86 -44.49 -43.47
C ALA A 31 -15.57 -45.77 -42.96
N PRO A 32 -15.58 -45.92 -41.62
CA PRO A 32 -16.88 -45.85 -40.95
C PRO A 32 -16.92 -44.92 -39.72
N ALA A 33 -18.07 -44.23 -39.66
CA ALA A 33 -18.87 -43.69 -38.55
C ALA A 33 -18.23 -43.34 -37.19
N ALA A 34 -18.44 -42.07 -36.83
CA ALA A 34 -18.15 -41.45 -35.55
C ALA A 34 -19.16 -41.84 -34.44
N ALA A 35 -18.65 -41.89 -33.21
CA ALA A 35 -19.39 -41.76 -31.96
C ALA A 35 -18.61 -40.79 -31.03
N PRO A 36 -19.28 -40.15 -30.08
CA PRO A 36 -19.47 -38.71 -30.00
C PRO A 36 -18.26 -37.94 -29.46
N ALA A 37 -18.00 -36.76 -30.02
CA ALA A 37 -17.02 -35.82 -29.49
C ALA A 37 -17.48 -35.33 -28.11
N GLY A 38 -16.69 -35.66 -27.09
CA GLY A 38 -16.72 -34.98 -25.81
C GLY A 38 -16.51 -33.48 -26.00
N GLN A 39 -17.26 -32.70 -25.22
CA GLN A 39 -17.19 -31.24 -25.17
C GLN A 39 -15.74 -30.75 -25.09
N PRO A 40 -15.34 -29.72 -25.86
CA PRO A 40 -14.06 -29.06 -25.64
C PRO A 40 -14.12 -28.37 -24.28
N ALA A 41 -13.19 -28.76 -23.40
CA ALA A 41 -12.94 -28.09 -22.15
C ALA A 41 -12.75 -26.58 -22.40
N THR A 42 -13.57 -25.79 -21.72
CA THR A 42 -13.42 -24.34 -21.61
C THR A 42 -12.00 -24.04 -21.12
N SER A 43 -11.19 -23.40 -21.97
CA SER A 43 -9.90 -22.84 -21.59
C SER A 43 -10.12 -21.65 -20.64
N ALA A 44 -10.41 -21.94 -19.38
CA ALA A 44 -10.20 -21.03 -18.27
C ALA A 44 -8.71 -21.07 -17.97
N GLY A 45 -7.97 -20.15 -18.59
CA GLY A 45 -6.52 -20.05 -18.50
C GLY A 45 -6.04 -18.77 -19.16
N GLN A 46 -6.70 -17.64 -18.84
CA GLN A 46 -6.10 -16.34 -19.06
C GLN A 46 -4.93 -16.24 -18.08
N THR A 47 -3.71 -16.35 -18.60
CA THR A 47 -2.53 -15.82 -17.92
C THR A 47 -2.79 -14.34 -17.70
N ALA A 48 -3.08 -13.95 -16.46
CA ALA A 48 -3.24 -12.56 -16.08
C ALA A 48 -1.95 -11.82 -16.44
N ALA A 49 -2.06 -10.82 -17.33
CA ALA A 49 -0.97 -9.90 -17.58
C ALA A 49 -0.58 -9.25 -16.23
N PRO A 50 0.69 -9.33 -15.80
CA PRO A 50 1.12 -8.67 -14.58
C PRO A 50 1.09 -7.16 -14.82
N ARG A 51 0.18 -6.51 -14.10
CA ARG A 51 -0.03 -5.06 -14.02
C ARG A 51 1.32 -4.34 -13.98
N THR A 52 1.46 -3.32 -14.82
CA THR A 52 2.38 -2.20 -14.59
C THR A 52 2.19 -1.71 -13.16
N ILE A 53 3.17 -1.08 -12.49
CA ILE A 53 2.81 -0.26 -11.32
C ILE A 53 1.77 0.71 -11.87
N PRO A 54 0.48 0.60 -11.47
CA PRO A 54 -0.44 1.66 -11.82
C PRO A 54 0.15 2.88 -11.12
N VAL A 55 0.21 4.03 -11.81
CA VAL A 55 0.17 5.32 -11.12
C VAL A 55 -0.77 5.13 -9.94
N PRO A 56 -0.30 5.24 -8.68
CA PRO A 56 -1.13 4.92 -7.54
C PRO A 56 -2.43 5.68 -7.73
N LYS A 57 -3.55 4.96 -7.72
CA LYS A 57 -4.84 5.63 -7.59
C LYS A 57 -4.68 6.53 -6.36
N SER A 58 -4.90 7.83 -6.56
CA SER A 58 -4.94 8.85 -5.51
C SER A 58 -5.66 8.31 -4.26
N PRO A 59 -5.19 8.68 -3.06
CA PRO A 59 -5.41 7.93 -1.84
C PRO A 59 -6.87 8.05 -1.42
N ASP A 60 -7.50 6.92 -1.16
CA ASP A 60 -8.54 6.82 -0.14
C ASP A 60 -8.62 5.34 0.24
N THR A 61 -8.05 5.04 1.40
CA THR A 61 -7.99 3.73 2.07
C THR A 61 -7.05 2.71 1.42
N PRO A 62 -6.00 2.25 2.15
CA PRO A 62 -5.45 0.91 1.93
C PRO A 62 -6.60 -0.10 1.83
N LYS A 63 -6.44 -1.20 1.08
CA LYS A 63 -7.40 -2.34 1.17
C LYS A 63 -7.46 -2.94 2.58
N ASP A 64 -6.51 -2.56 3.42
CA ASP A 64 -6.46 -2.86 4.83
C ASP A 64 -7.53 -2.06 5.59
N ALA A 65 -8.53 -2.78 6.09
CA ALA A 65 -9.69 -2.22 6.79
C ALA A 65 -9.41 -1.85 8.26
N ARG A 66 -8.15 -1.88 8.72
CA ARG A 66 -7.77 -1.58 10.11
C ARG A 66 -8.24 -0.15 10.51
N PRO A 67 -9.06 0.04 11.55
CA PRO A 67 -9.45 1.37 11.99
C PRO A 67 -8.27 2.11 12.64
N LEU A 68 -8.12 3.41 12.36
CA LEU A 68 -7.35 4.27 13.26
C LEU A 68 -8.16 4.48 14.53
N VAL A 69 -7.47 4.45 15.67
CA VAL A 69 -8.07 4.89 16.93
C VAL A 69 -8.32 6.38 16.82
N SER A 70 -9.59 6.77 16.67
CA SER A 70 -10.02 8.15 16.82
C SER A 70 -9.77 8.59 18.26
N ASP A 71 -9.08 9.71 18.44
CA ASP A 71 -9.07 10.44 19.71
C ASP A 71 -10.53 10.67 20.19
N PRO A 72 -10.89 10.32 21.44
CA PRO A 72 -12.24 10.50 21.98
C PRO A 72 -12.80 11.93 21.90
N GLN A 73 -11.99 12.95 21.60
CA GLN A 73 -12.45 14.33 21.40
C GLN A 73 -12.85 14.68 19.95
N ALA A 74 -12.66 13.80 18.98
CA ALA A 74 -13.05 14.04 17.59
C ALA A 74 -14.34 13.30 17.21
N LYS A 75 -15.50 13.77 17.73
CA LYS A 75 -16.76 13.53 17.02
C LYS A 75 -16.78 14.38 15.74
N ALA A 76 -16.13 13.89 14.70
CA ALA A 76 -16.30 14.40 13.35
C ALA A 76 -17.48 13.67 12.72
N THR A 77 -18.53 14.43 12.40
CA THR A 77 -19.58 14.02 11.47
C THR A 77 -18.94 13.48 10.19
N ALA A 78 -19.32 12.26 9.81
CA ALA A 78 -18.90 11.64 8.56
C ALA A 78 -19.01 12.65 7.39
N PRO A 79 -17.91 12.93 6.66
CA PRO A 79 -18.03 13.55 5.36
C PRO A 79 -18.75 12.53 4.47
N THR A 80 -19.82 12.99 3.84
CA THR A 80 -20.49 12.26 2.77
C THR A 80 -19.44 11.92 1.71
N ALA A 81 -19.24 10.62 1.47
CA ALA A 81 -18.42 10.13 0.38
C ALA A 81 -18.97 10.66 -0.95
N GLY A 82 -18.32 11.71 -1.45
CA GLY A 82 -18.57 12.33 -2.74
C GLY A 82 -17.24 12.53 -3.43
N SER A 83 -16.84 11.56 -4.23
CA SER A 83 -15.72 11.67 -5.16
C SER A 83 -15.91 12.91 -6.04
N THR A 84 -15.00 13.89 -5.94
CA THR A 84 -14.90 15.00 -6.88
C THR A 84 -13.99 14.63 -8.04
N VAL A 85 -14.43 13.67 -8.85
CA VAL A 85 -14.08 13.59 -10.27
C VAL A 85 -15.40 13.64 -11.03
N GLY A 86 -15.75 14.83 -11.50
CA GLY A 86 -17.08 15.13 -12.02
C GLY A 86 -17.93 15.98 -11.08
N ALA A 87 -17.40 17.09 -10.55
CA ALA A 87 -18.27 18.20 -10.16
C ALA A 87 -18.86 18.80 -11.45
N ALA A 88 -19.91 18.14 -11.97
CA ALA A 88 -20.92 18.82 -12.73
C ALA A 88 -21.29 20.07 -11.93
N ARG A 89 -21.21 21.24 -12.58
CA ARG A 89 -21.95 22.42 -12.12
C ARG A 89 -23.32 21.92 -11.69
N SER A 90 -23.72 22.29 -10.47
CA SER A 90 -25.03 21.96 -9.89
C SER A 90 -26.04 21.88 -11.01
N ALA A 91 -26.58 20.69 -11.25
CA ALA A 91 -27.60 20.49 -12.25
C ALA A 91 -28.71 21.48 -11.92
N ARG A 92 -28.78 22.55 -12.70
CA ARG A 92 -30.06 23.22 -12.90
C ARG A 92 -30.90 22.09 -13.46
N ALA A 93 -31.83 21.59 -12.67
CA ALA A 93 -32.75 20.52 -13.05
C ALA A 93 -33.51 20.98 -14.31
N LEU A 94 -32.90 20.73 -15.46
CA LEU A 94 -33.56 20.70 -16.74
C LEU A 94 -33.96 19.24 -16.86
N THR A 95 -35.27 19.02 -16.75
CA THR A 95 -35.92 17.73 -16.97
C THR A 95 -35.48 17.17 -18.32
N ALA A 96 -34.45 16.31 -18.34
CA ALA A 96 -34.08 15.55 -19.51
C ALA A 96 -35.24 14.60 -19.83
N ALA A 97 -35.77 14.67 -21.05
CA ALA A 97 -36.75 13.69 -21.51
C ALA A 97 -36.14 12.29 -21.36
N ALA A 98 -36.87 11.36 -20.75
CA ALA A 98 -36.42 9.98 -20.59
C ALA A 98 -36.04 9.40 -21.95
N CYS A 99 -34.81 8.89 -22.06
CA CYS A 99 -34.36 8.21 -23.27
C CYS A 99 -35.17 6.92 -23.45
N ASP A 100 -35.98 6.85 -24.49
CA ASP A 100 -36.75 5.64 -24.79
C ASP A 100 -35.82 4.59 -25.41
N VAL A 101 -35.30 3.69 -24.55
CA VAL A 101 -34.44 2.57 -24.95
C VAL A 101 -35.10 1.72 -26.04
N SER A 102 -36.43 1.53 -25.98
CA SER A 102 -37.15 0.69 -26.93
C SER A 102 -37.07 1.22 -28.36
N ALA A 103 -36.84 2.53 -28.52
CA ALA A 103 -36.65 3.16 -29.82
C ALA A 103 -35.36 2.73 -30.53
N PHE A 104 -34.34 2.26 -29.77
CA PHE A 104 -33.08 1.75 -30.31
C PHE A 104 -33.10 0.23 -30.52
N THR A 105 -33.91 -0.50 -29.75
CA THR A 105 -33.97 -1.96 -29.80
C THR A 105 -34.99 -2.48 -30.82
N GLY A 106 -36.04 -1.69 -31.11
CA GLY A 106 -37.11 -2.04 -32.05
C GLY A 106 -36.91 -1.56 -33.49
N LYS A 107 -35.84 -0.80 -33.79
CA LYS A 107 -35.57 -0.24 -35.13
C LYS A 107 -34.36 -0.91 -35.79
N SER A 108 -34.32 -0.90 -37.12
CA SER A 108 -33.20 -1.41 -37.91
C SER A 108 -32.94 -0.55 -39.16
N GLY A 109 -31.78 -0.74 -39.80
CA GLY A 109 -31.45 -0.07 -41.04
C GLY A 109 -31.51 1.46 -40.93
N ALA A 110 -32.05 2.13 -41.94
CA ALA A 110 -32.17 3.59 -41.97
C ALA A 110 -32.99 4.17 -40.80
N ALA A 111 -33.99 3.45 -40.29
CA ALA A 111 -34.80 3.90 -39.17
C ALA A 111 -34.01 3.94 -37.85
N LEU A 112 -33.09 2.99 -37.65
CA LEU A 112 -32.16 3.02 -36.52
C LEU A 112 -31.19 4.19 -36.65
N VAL A 113 -30.62 4.40 -37.84
CA VAL A 113 -29.70 5.53 -38.08
C VAL A 113 -30.37 6.87 -37.78
N GLN A 114 -31.61 7.07 -38.25
CA GLN A 114 -32.39 8.27 -37.94
C GLN A 114 -32.65 8.43 -36.44
N GLN A 115 -32.94 7.33 -35.74
CA GLN A 115 -33.13 7.36 -34.29
C GLN A 115 -31.85 7.79 -33.56
N VAL A 116 -30.70 7.19 -33.92
CA VAL A 116 -29.41 7.53 -33.30
C VAL A 116 -29.06 8.99 -33.58
N LYS A 117 -29.20 9.46 -34.82
CA LYS A 117 -28.89 10.85 -35.18
C LYS A 117 -29.82 11.88 -34.53
N GLY A 118 -31.09 11.52 -34.32
CA GLY A 118 -32.10 12.38 -33.70
C GLY A 118 -32.06 12.40 -32.17
N ALA A 119 -31.28 11.51 -31.54
CA ALA A 119 -31.13 11.48 -30.09
C ALA A 119 -30.12 12.50 -29.57
N GLY A 120 -30.33 12.98 -28.34
CA GLY A 120 -29.29 13.70 -27.60
C GLY A 120 -28.14 12.78 -27.20
N LEU A 121 -26.92 13.31 -27.09
CA LEU A 121 -25.75 12.54 -26.66
C LEU A 121 -25.98 11.90 -25.28
N ASP A 122 -26.62 12.60 -24.34
CA ASP A 122 -26.96 12.05 -23.02
C ASP A 122 -27.86 10.81 -23.12
N CYS A 123 -28.81 10.81 -24.06
CA CYS A 123 -29.68 9.65 -24.32
C CYS A 123 -28.87 8.48 -24.89
N VAL A 124 -28.04 8.71 -25.91
CA VAL A 124 -27.17 7.65 -26.46
C VAL A 124 -26.21 7.10 -25.40
N ASN A 125 -25.72 7.95 -24.49
CA ASN A 125 -24.84 7.56 -23.40
C ASN A 125 -25.51 6.60 -22.40
N THR A 126 -26.84 6.68 -22.20
CA THR A 126 -27.56 5.72 -21.35
C THR A 126 -27.49 4.29 -21.87
N LEU A 127 -27.24 4.09 -23.17
CA LEU A 127 -27.24 2.77 -23.79
C LEU A 127 -26.06 1.89 -23.36
N PHE A 128 -25.03 2.44 -22.72
CA PHE A 128 -23.94 1.67 -22.12
C PHE A 128 -24.40 0.73 -20.99
N THR A 129 -25.59 0.97 -20.44
CA THR A 129 -26.16 0.20 -19.33
C THR A 129 -27.08 -0.94 -19.79
N LEU A 130 -27.30 -1.09 -21.09
CA LEU A 130 -28.21 -2.11 -21.60
C LEU A 130 -27.73 -3.52 -21.27
N THR A 131 -28.68 -4.38 -20.93
CA THR A 131 -28.48 -5.80 -20.67
C THR A 131 -29.60 -6.61 -21.34
N GLY A 132 -29.49 -7.94 -21.33
CA GLY A 132 -30.56 -8.82 -21.78
C GLY A 132 -30.99 -8.58 -23.24
N ASN A 133 -32.30 -8.74 -23.51
CA ASN A 133 -32.84 -8.62 -24.86
C ASN A 133 -32.69 -7.22 -25.47
N ASP A 134 -32.66 -6.18 -24.65
CA ASP A 134 -32.44 -4.81 -25.13
C ASP A 134 -31.01 -4.63 -25.64
N ALA A 135 -30.01 -5.16 -24.92
CA ALA A 135 -28.64 -5.20 -25.40
C ALA A 135 -28.52 -5.92 -26.75
N LYS A 136 -29.15 -7.10 -26.88
CA LYS A 136 -29.15 -7.86 -28.14
C LYS A 136 -29.86 -7.11 -29.27
N GLY A 137 -31.00 -6.48 -28.97
CA GLY A 137 -31.81 -5.75 -29.94
C GLY A 137 -31.06 -4.55 -30.51
N ALA A 138 -30.44 -3.75 -29.64
CA ALA A 138 -29.69 -2.56 -30.03
C ALA A 138 -28.34 -2.88 -30.69
N PHE A 139 -27.62 -3.91 -30.21
CA PHE A 139 -26.19 -4.08 -30.50
C PHE A 139 -25.81 -5.39 -31.20
N ASN A 140 -26.74 -6.17 -31.74
CA ASN A 140 -26.32 -7.28 -32.61
C ASN A 140 -25.49 -6.76 -33.82
N GLU A 141 -24.66 -7.63 -34.41
CA GLU A 141 -23.70 -7.26 -35.45
C GLU A 141 -24.35 -6.47 -36.61
N ALA A 142 -25.57 -6.84 -37.04
CA ALA A 142 -26.25 -6.17 -38.14
C ALA A 142 -26.59 -4.69 -37.83
N GLN A 143 -26.99 -4.38 -36.60
CA GLN A 143 -27.21 -2.98 -36.18
C GLN A 143 -25.90 -2.21 -36.10
N MET A 144 -24.86 -2.83 -35.54
CA MET A 144 -23.54 -2.23 -35.45
C MET A 144 -22.97 -1.91 -36.84
N VAL A 145 -23.10 -2.83 -37.81
CA VAL A 145 -22.69 -2.63 -39.21
C VAL A 145 -23.47 -1.48 -39.84
N THR A 146 -24.77 -1.42 -39.58
CA THR A 146 -25.65 -0.35 -40.08
C THR A 146 -25.18 1.02 -39.60
N VAL A 147 -24.92 1.16 -38.30
CA VAL A 147 -24.48 2.44 -37.71
C VAL A 147 -23.04 2.78 -38.13
N ALA A 148 -22.15 1.80 -38.27
CA ALA A 148 -20.79 2.02 -38.76
C ALA A 148 -20.77 2.54 -40.21
N ASN A 149 -21.59 1.96 -41.10
CA ASN A 149 -21.74 2.48 -42.47
C ASN A 149 -22.32 3.91 -42.48
N ALA A 150 -23.29 4.21 -41.61
CA ALA A 150 -23.80 5.56 -41.48
C ALA A 150 -22.74 6.56 -40.98
N LEU A 151 -21.86 6.14 -40.06
CA LEU A 151 -20.73 6.95 -39.62
C LEU A 151 -19.75 7.20 -40.77
N ARG A 152 -19.39 6.18 -41.55
CA ARG A 152 -18.57 6.35 -42.77
C ARG A 152 -19.14 7.43 -43.70
N ASP A 153 -20.43 7.35 -43.99
CA ASP A 153 -21.09 8.26 -44.93
C ASP A 153 -21.19 9.69 -44.36
N THR A 154 -21.50 9.83 -43.06
CA THR A 154 -21.47 11.13 -42.37
C THR A 154 -20.05 11.71 -42.31
N ALA A 155 -19.04 10.88 -42.09
CA ALA A 155 -17.66 11.28 -41.90
C ALA A 155 -17.02 11.88 -43.16
N ALA A 156 -17.47 11.46 -44.35
CA ALA A 156 -16.96 11.97 -45.63
C ALA A 156 -17.07 13.49 -45.78
N THR A 157 -18.05 14.11 -45.11
CA THR A 157 -18.26 15.57 -45.09
C THR A 157 -18.26 16.11 -43.67
N TYR A 158 -17.52 15.49 -42.75
CA TYR A 158 -17.47 15.90 -41.35
C TYR A 158 -16.99 17.35 -41.22
N PRO A 159 -17.79 18.26 -40.61
CA PRO A 159 -17.53 19.70 -40.61
C PRO A 159 -16.62 20.17 -39.46
N GLY A 160 -16.11 19.27 -38.61
CA GLY A 160 -15.33 19.65 -37.42
C GLY A 160 -16.18 19.93 -36.18
N ASP A 161 -17.46 19.54 -36.22
CA ASP A 161 -18.37 19.62 -35.09
C ASP A 161 -19.45 18.51 -35.19
N ASN A 162 -20.32 18.44 -34.19
CA ASN A 162 -21.37 17.42 -34.13
C ASN A 162 -22.68 17.80 -34.87
N SER A 163 -22.69 18.81 -35.75
CA SER A 163 -23.91 19.22 -36.48
C SER A 163 -24.48 18.15 -37.42
N THR A 164 -23.66 17.17 -37.80
CA THR A 164 -24.05 16.02 -38.65
C THR A 164 -24.39 14.75 -37.85
N SER A 165 -24.42 14.87 -36.51
CA SER A 165 -24.61 13.78 -35.55
C SER A 165 -23.54 12.69 -35.60
N ALA A 166 -22.32 13.01 -36.04
CA ALA A 166 -21.19 12.08 -36.06
C ALA A 166 -20.87 11.54 -34.66
N GLY A 167 -20.92 12.40 -33.63
CA GLY A 167 -20.74 12.05 -32.23
C GLY A 167 -21.75 11.03 -31.72
N GLN A 168 -23.04 11.16 -32.07
CA GLN A 168 -24.06 10.17 -31.69
C GLN A 168 -23.76 8.79 -32.29
N LEU A 169 -23.33 8.76 -33.57
CA LEU A 169 -23.01 7.50 -34.25
C LEU A 169 -21.78 6.84 -33.62
N VAL A 170 -20.72 7.61 -33.37
CA VAL A 170 -19.51 7.09 -32.68
C VAL A 170 -19.85 6.57 -31.29
N LEU A 171 -20.60 7.34 -30.50
CA LEU A 171 -20.97 6.98 -29.13
C LEU A 171 -21.86 5.73 -29.09
N PHE A 172 -22.78 5.56 -30.05
CA PHE A 172 -23.58 4.34 -30.18
C PHE A 172 -22.69 3.12 -30.47
N LEU A 173 -21.71 3.25 -31.36
CA LEU A 173 -20.78 2.16 -31.66
C LEU A 173 -19.90 1.82 -30.45
N ARG A 174 -19.44 2.81 -29.68
CA ARG A 174 -18.74 2.57 -28.42
C ARG A 174 -19.63 1.82 -27.42
N ALA A 175 -20.89 2.24 -27.26
CA ALA A 175 -21.85 1.57 -26.39
C ALA A 175 -22.02 0.10 -26.79
N GLY A 176 -22.13 -0.19 -28.09
CA GLY A 176 -22.29 -1.56 -28.58
C GLY A 176 -21.08 -2.45 -28.36
N TYR A 177 -19.86 -1.95 -28.52
CA TYR A 177 -18.65 -2.70 -28.15
C TYR A 177 -18.54 -2.92 -26.64
N TYR A 178 -18.81 -1.88 -25.84
CA TYR A 178 -18.79 -1.97 -24.38
C TYR A 178 -19.80 -3.00 -23.85
N VAL A 179 -21.06 -2.89 -24.28
CA VAL A 179 -22.13 -3.80 -23.85
C VAL A 179 -21.85 -5.23 -24.31
N GLN A 180 -21.36 -5.41 -25.54
CA GLN A 180 -21.00 -6.74 -26.05
C GLN A 180 -19.86 -7.37 -25.25
N TRP A 181 -18.86 -6.60 -24.80
CA TRP A 181 -17.79 -7.10 -23.96
C TRP A 181 -18.31 -7.75 -22.67
N TYR A 182 -19.22 -7.06 -21.96
CA TYR A 182 -19.79 -7.55 -20.70
C TYR A 182 -20.96 -8.53 -20.88
N ASN A 183 -21.65 -8.52 -22.02
CA ASN A 183 -22.86 -9.31 -22.28
C ASN A 183 -22.74 -10.17 -23.55
N LYS A 184 -21.54 -10.69 -23.85
CA LYS A 184 -21.22 -11.38 -25.11
C LYS A 184 -22.16 -12.54 -25.42
N ASP A 185 -22.62 -13.26 -24.40
CA ASP A 185 -23.48 -14.43 -24.55
C ASP A 185 -24.89 -14.06 -25.04
N VAL A 186 -25.30 -12.81 -24.80
CA VAL A 186 -26.62 -12.29 -25.17
C VAL A 186 -26.56 -11.53 -26.49
N VAL A 187 -25.57 -10.64 -26.65
CA VAL A 187 -25.41 -9.82 -27.88
C VAL A 187 -24.93 -10.66 -29.05
N GLY A 188 -24.06 -11.64 -28.79
CA GLY A 188 -23.40 -12.44 -29.81
C GLY A 188 -22.01 -11.90 -30.19
N PRO A 189 -21.26 -12.66 -31.00
CA PRO A 189 -19.96 -12.25 -31.49
C PRO A 189 -20.09 -11.18 -32.58
N TYR A 190 -19.03 -10.39 -32.75
CA TYR A 190 -18.84 -9.54 -33.92
C TYR A 190 -17.81 -10.16 -34.86
N GLY A 191 -18.12 -10.20 -36.15
CA GLY A 191 -17.30 -10.80 -37.18
C GLY A 191 -16.59 -9.78 -38.07
N THR A 192 -16.05 -10.31 -39.17
CA THR A 192 -15.32 -9.52 -40.18
C THR A 192 -16.20 -8.48 -40.89
N GLY A 193 -17.53 -8.68 -40.88
CA GLY A 193 -18.49 -7.73 -41.42
C GLY A 193 -18.46 -6.41 -40.66
N LEU A 194 -18.64 -6.47 -39.33
CA LEU A 194 -18.51 -5.27 -38.49
C LEU A 194 -17.10 -4.70 -38.52
N GLN A 195 -16.08 -5.55 -38.48
CA GLN A 195 -14.68 -5.09 -38.56
C GLN A 195 -14.45 -4.23 -39.82
N THR A 196 -14.92 -4.70 -40.98
CA THR A 196 -14.79 -3.96 -42.25
C THR A 196 -15.54 -2.64 -42.21
N ALA A 197 -16.77 -2.64 -41.66
CA ALA A 197 -17.59 -1.44 -41.57
C ALA A 197 -16.97 -0.39 -40.63
N ILE A 198 -16.45 -0.80 -39.47
CA ILE A 198 -15.78 0.08 -38.51
C ILE A 198 -14.50 0.67 -39.10
N ARG A 199 -13.69 -0.14 -39.78
CA ARG A 199 -12.51 0.36 -40.50
C ARG A 199 -12.88 1.42 -41.52
N GLY A 200 -13.91 1.18 -42.33
CA GLY A 200 -14.41 2.19 -43.28
C GLY A 200 -14.87 3.48 -42.59
N ALA A 201 -15.54 3.36 -41.45
CA ALA A 201 -16.04 4.50 -40.67
C ALA A 201 -14.90 5.35 -40.09
N LEU A 202 -13.94 4.72 -39.41
CA LEU A 202 -12.78 5.39 -38.82
C LEU A 202 -11.84 5.94 -39.89
N ASP A 203 -11.61 5.21 -40.98
CA ASP A 203 -10.80 5.70 -42.12
C ASP A 203 -11.40 6.98 -42.71
N ALA A 204 -12.72 7.00 -42.95
CA ALA A 204 -13.41 8.20 -43.45
C ALA A 204 -13.33 9.36 -42.44
N PHE A 205 -13.52 9.09 -41.15
CA PHE A 205 -13.47 10.12 -40.10
C PHE A 205 -12.08 10.75 -39.97
N TYR A 206 -11.02 9.94 -39.91
CA TYR A 206 -9.66 10.47 -39.76
C TYR A 206 -9.08 11.06 -41.05
N ALA A 207 -9.64 10.72 -42.21
CA ALA A 207 -9.32 11.34 -43.49
C ALA A 207 -9.98 12.73 -43.65
N ALA A 208 -11.11 12.98 -42.98
CA ALA A 208 -11.80 14.27 -43.06
C ALA A 208 -10.90 15.43 -42.58
N PRO A 209 -10.75 16.53 -43.36
CA PRO A 209 -9.85 17.62 -43.00
C PRO A 209 -10.13 18.21 -41.62
N HIS A 210 -11.41 18.46 -41.32
CA HIS A 210 -11.84 19.07 -40.07
C HIS A 210 -11.79 18.15 -38.85
N SER A 211 -11.47 16.86 -39.02
CA SER A 211 -11.12 15.98 -37.89
C SER A 211 -9.81 16.39 -37.19
N LYS A 212 -9.04 17.28 -37.83
CA LYS A 212 -7.75 17.80 -37.35
C LYS A 212 -7.86 19.19 -36.73
N ASP A 213 -9.04 19.81 -36.77
CA ASP A 213 -9.23 21.15 -36.23
C ASP A 213 -9.05 21.12 -34.70
N ALA A 214 -8.16 21.96 -34.17
CA ALA A 214 -7.89 22.04 -32.74
C ALA A 214 -8.94 22.91 -32.02
N THR A 215 -10.21 22.49 -32.08
CA THR A 215 -11.36 23.20 -31.48
C THR A 215 -12.11 22.29 -30.52
N ASP A 216 -12.83 22.86 -29.55
CA ASP A 216 -13.63 22.04 -28.63
C ASP A 216 -14.78 21.30 -29.33
N ALA A 217 -15.34 21.89 -30.38
CA ALA A 217 -16.42 21.29 -31.16
C ALA A 217 -15.97 19.99 -31.86
N ASN A 218 -14.75 19.99 -32.41
CA ASN A 218 -14.17 18.79 -32.99
C ASN A 218 -13.71 17.81 -31.91
N GLY A 219 -13.03 18.33 -30.88
CA GLY A 219 -12.42 17.55 -29.81
C GLY A 219 -13.39 16.60 -29.13
N ALA A 220 -14.65 17.02 -28.92
CA ALA A 220 -15.68 16.17 -28.34
C ALA A 220 -15.91 14.89 -29.18
N THR A 221 -16.09 15.00 -30.50
CA THR A 221 -16.31 13.83 -31.38
C THR A 221 -15.01 13.06 -31.61
N LEU A 222 -13.88 13.75 -31.71
CA LEU A 222 -12.57 13.13 -31.92
C LEU A 222 -12.16 12.26 -30.73
N ALA A 223 -12.39 12.70 -29.49
CA ALA A 223 -12.09 11.93 -28.29
C ALA A 223 -12.87 10.60 -28.24
N GLU A 224 -14.14 10.65 -28.62
CA GLU A 224 -15.00 9.49 -28.78
C GLU A 224 -14.46 8.55 -29.87
N ALA A 225 -14.06 9.09 -31.02
CA ALA A 225 -13.52 8.29 -32.12
C ALA A 225 -12.19 7.60 -31.74
N VAL A 226 -11.30 8.29 -31.01
CA VAL A 226 -10.06 7.69 -30.51
C VAL A 226 -10.35 6.52 -29.57
N THR A 227 -11.35 6.64 -28.69
CA THR A 227 -11.74 5.52 -27.81
C THR A 227 -12.37 4.37 -28.58
N LEU A 228 -13.04 4.65 -29.70
CA LEU A 228 -13.61 3.62 -30.58
C LEU A 228 -12.52 2.76 -31.23
N ILE A 229 -11.31 3.28 -31.46
CA ILE A 229 -10.16 2.47 -31.92
C ILE A 229 -9.94 1.29 -30.97
N ASP A 230 -9.82 1.56 -29.66
CA ASP A 230 -9.61 0.52 -28.64
C ASP A 230 -10.86 -0.35 -28.46
N SER A 231 -12.04 0.28 -28.43
CA SER A 231 -13.31 -0.45 -28.26
C SER A 231 -13.51 -1.52 -29.34
N ALA A 232 -13.07 -1.24 -30.57
CA ALA A 232 -13.11 -2.15 -31.71
C ALA A 232 -11.88 -3.05 -31.86
N GLN A 233 -10.89 -2.95 -30.96
CA GLN A 233 -9.58 -3.63 -31.02
C GLN A 233 -8.81 -3.36 -32.33
N GLU A 234 -8.90 -2.14 -32.87
CA GLU A 234 -8.22 -1.72 -34.11
C GLU A 234 -6.91 -0.94 -33.83
N ASN A 235 -6.34 -1.10 -32.63
CA ASN A 235 -5.18 -0.34 -32.13
C ASN A 235 -4.01 -0.39 -33.13
N ALA A 236 -3.73 -1.56 -33.73
CA ALA A 236 -2.63 -1.76 -34.68
C ALA A 236 -2.78 -0.95 -35.97
N ARG A 237 -4.01 -0.88 -36.51
CA ARG A 237 -4.30 -0.18 -37.76
C ARG A 237 -4.15 1.33 -37.63
N TYR A 238 -4.50 1.88 -36.46
CA TYR A 238 -4.57 3.32 -36.23
C TYR A 238 -3.39 3.91 -35.45
N THR A 239 -2.25 3.21 -35.41
CA THR A 239 -0.98 3.76 -34.86
C THR A 239 -0.61 5.10 -35.49
N GLY A 240 -0.88 5.30 -36.79
CA GLY A 240 -0.67 6.58 -37.47
C GLY A 240 -1.52 7.73 -36.92
N VAL A 241 -2.75 7.46 -36.46
CA VAL A 241 -3.62 8.47 -35.82
C VAL A 241 -3.06 8.85 -34.46
N VAL A 242 -2.63 7.87 -33.66
CA VAL A 242 -1.97 8.11 -32.37
C VAL A 242 -0.73 8.98 -32.58
N LYS A 243 0.16 8.62 -33.51
CA LYS A 243 1.37 9.41 -33.82
C LYS A 243 1.03 10.84 -34.22
N ARG A 244 -0.01 11.05 -35.04
CA ARG A 244 -0.47 12.38 -35.43
C ARG A 244 -0.87 13.21 -34.21
N LEU A 245 -1.77 12.68 -33.37
CA LEU A 245 -2.26 13.40 -32.19
C LEU A 245 -1.14 13.77 -31.21
N LEU A 246 -0.19 12.85 -30.99
CA LEU A 246 0.97 13.11 -30.14
C LEU A 246 1.94 14.12 -30.75
N ASN A 247 2.09 14.16 -32.07
CA ASN A 247 2.95 15.14 -32.75
C ASN A 247 2.33 16.55 -32.76
N ASP A 248 1.03 16.65 -32.99
CA ASP A 248 0.34 17.92 -33.15
C ASP A 248 0.05 18.60 -31.80
N TYR A 249 0.05 17.86 -30.69
CA TYR A 249 -0.20 18.41 -29.35
C TYR A 249 0.86 19.44 -28.92
N THR A 250 0.41 20.65 -28.60
CA THR A 250 1.24 21.79 -28.20
C THR A 250 1.14 22.15 -26.72
N GLY A 251 0.42 21.37 -25.90
CA GLY A 251 0.19 21.69 -24.49
C GLY A 251 -0.88 22.74 -24.20
N SER A 252 -1.34 23.45 -25.22
CA SER A 252 -2.30 24.57 -25.13
C SER A 252 -3.63 24.28 -25.83
N TRP A 253 -3.92 23.01 -26.09
CA TRP A 253 -5.13 22.60 -26.80
C TRP A 253 -6.38 22.77 -25.93
N PRO A 254 -7.57 23.02 -26.54
CA PRO A 254 -8.84 23.01 -25.84
C PRO A 254 -9.07 21.72 -25.04
N ALA A 255 -9.94 21.77 -24.02
CA ALA A 255 -10.08 20.68 -23.04
C ALA A 255 -10.50 19.35 -23.68
N THR A 256 -11.43 19.39 -24.63
CA THR A 256 -11.90 18.17 -25.33
C THR A 256 -10.86 17.63 -26.32
N MET A 257 -10.05 18.50 -26.94
CA MET A 257 -8.90 18.09 -27.74
C MET A 257 -7.81 17.43 -26.88
N THR A 258 -7.56 17.97 -25.69
CA THR A 258 -6.67 17.33 -24.70
C THR A 258 -7.19 15.96 -24.27
N THR A 259 -8.51 15.81 -24.14
CA THR A 259 -9.16 14.51 -23.88
C THR A 259 -8.91 13.52 -25.02
N ALA A 260 -8.96 13.97 -26.29
CA ALA A 260 -8.63 13.11 -27.42
C ALA A 260 -7.18 12.60 -27.39
N VAL A 261 -6.23 13.44 -26.94
CA VAL A 261 -4.84 13.03 -26.73
C VAL A 261 -4.74 12.06 -25.54
N ALA A 262 -5.43 12.34 -24.43
CA ALA A 262 -5.48 11.45 -23.27
C ALA A 262 -5.99 10.05 -23.62
N ASN A 263 -7.03 9.95 -24.45
CA ASN A 263 -7.59 8.66 -24.87
C ASN A 263 -6.62 7.82 -25.70
N THR A 264 -5.54 8.40 -26.25
CA THR A 264 -4.48 7.61 -26.90
C THR A 264 -3.71 6.74 -25.93
N GLU A 265 -3.68 7.08 -24.63
CA GLU A 265 -3.09 6.24 -23.58
C GLU A 265 -3.69 4.84 -23.61
N THR A 266 -5.02 4.73 -23.59
CA THR A 266 -5.72 3.44 -23.61
C THR A 266 -5.44 2.67 -24.89
N VAL A 267 -5.38 3.35 -26.04
CA VAL A 267 -5.03 2.71 -27.33
C VAL A 267 -3.62 2.11 -27.29
N ILE A 268 -2.67 2.80 -26.65
CA ILE A 268 -1.29 2.32 -26.52
C ILE A 268 -1.21 1.18 -25.50
N GLU A 269 -1.71 1.42 -24.29
CA GLU A 269 -1.63 0.50 -23.14
C GLU A 269 -2.23 -0.86 -23.49
N ARG A 270 -3.52 -0.88 -23.88
CA ARG A 270 -4.22 -2.11 -24.24
C ARG A 270 -3.79 -2.67 -25.59
N GLY A 271 -3.19 -1.83 -26.43
CA GLY A 271 -2.56 -2.28 -27.67
C GLY A 271 -1.48 -3.33 -27.41
N PHE A 272 -0.71 -3.23 -26.32
CA PHE A 272 0.33 -4.23 -26.02
C PHE A 272 -0.21 -5.64 -25.72
N ASP A 273 -1.49 -5.78 -25.41
CA ASP A 273 -2.17 -7.08 -25.26
C ASP A 273 -2.53 -7.72 -26.62
N LEU A 274 -2.41 -6.96 -27.72
CA LEU A 274 -2.76 -7.39 -29.09
C LEU A 274 -1.49 -7.74 -29.92
N PRO A 275 -1.33 -9.00 -30.38
CA PRO A 275 -0.16 -9.40 -31.17
C PRO A 275 0.05 -8.58 -32.46
N GLU A 276 -1.03 -8.16 -33.11
CA GLU A 276 -1.00 -7.31 -34.30
C GLU A 276 -0.47 -5.91 -34.02
N PHE A 277 -0.69 -5.37 -32.82
CA PHE A 277 -0.15 -4.07 -32.43
C PHE A 277 1.36 -4.18 -32.19
N VAL A 278 1.80 -5.22 -31.48
CA VAL A 278 3.23 -5.53 -31.31
C VAL A 278 3.92 -5.67 -32.68
N SER A 279 3.29 -6.40 -33.60
CA SER A 279 3.80 -6.56 -34.97
C SER A 279 3.86 -5.23 -35.74
N ALA A 280 2.85 -4.38 -35.60
CA ALA A 280 2.82 -3.05 -36.21
C ALA A 280 3.92 -2.14 -35.65
N LEU A 281 4.15 -2.16 -34.32
CA LEU A 281 5.24 -1.39 -33.70
C LEU A 281 6.61 -1.91 -34.10
N GLN A 282 6.77 -3.23 -34.24
CA GLN A 282 8.02 -3.82 -34.71
C GLN A 282 8.36 -3.38 -36.14
N ALA A 283 7.34 -3.26 -36.99
CA ALA A 283 7.46 -2.80 -38.38
C ALA A 283 7.66 -1.28 -38.49
N ASP A 284 7.18 -0.49 -37.53
CA ASP A 284 7.37 0.97 -37.46
C ASP A 284 8.03 1.41 -36.12
N PRO A 285 9.37 1.31 -36.00
CA PRO A 285 10.09 1.76 -34.81
C PRO A 285 9.90 3.25 -34.49
N THR A 286 9.45 4.07 -35.45
CA THR A 286 9.27 5.51 -35.24
C THR A 286 8.07 5.84 -34.34
N PHE A 287 7.19 4.87 -34.07
CA PHE A 287 6.11 5.02 -33.09
C PHE A 287 6.68 5.34 -31.70
N ALA A 288 7.65 4.54 -31.23
CA ALA A 288 8.27 4.73 -29.93
C ALA A 288 9.00 6.09 -29.82
N THR A 289 9.68 6.51 -30.88
CA THR A 289 10.32 7.83 -30.91
C THR A 289 9.29 8.98 -30.92
N THR A 290 8.10 8.76 -31.49
CA THR A 290 7.01 9.75 -31.47
C THR A 290 6.50 9.96 -30.04
N VAL A 291 6.24 8.86 -29.32
CA VAL A 291 5.82 8.91 -27.91
C VAL A 291 6.91 9.57 -27.04
N SER A 292 8.17 9.17 -27.19
CA SER A 292 9.29 9.80 -26.46
C SER A 292 9.41 11.29 -26.76
N SER A 293 9.25 11.70 -28.03
CA SER A 293 9.34 13.12 -28.41
C SER A 293 8.17 13.92 -27.84
N PHE A 294 6.97 13.34 -27.78
CA PHE A 294 5.82 13.95 -27.12
C PHE A 294 6.10 14.19 -25.63
N VAL A 295 6.68 13.21 -24.92
CA VAL A 295 7.11 13.38 -23.52
C VAL A 295 8.14 14.50 -23.40
N THR A 296 9.18 14.49 -24.23
CA THR A 296 10.26 15.48 -24.13
C THR A 296 9.80 16.90 -24.46
N ARG A 297 8.95 17.10 -25.48
CA ARG A 297 8.43 18.43 -25.83
C ARG A 297 7.50 19.01 -24.75
N ASN A 298 6.80 18.15 -24.01
CA ASN A 298 5.80 18.56 -23.04
C ASN A 298 6.26 18.32 -21.58
N SER A 299 7.57 18.23 -21.35
CA SER A 299 8.11 17.82 -20.04
C SER A 299 7.76 18.75 -18.88
N GLY A 300 7.39 20.00 -19.17
CA GLY A 300 6.90 20.95 -18.15
C GLY A 300 5.54 20.58 -17.54
N GLN A 301 4.82 19.61 -18.10
CA GLN A 301 3.52 19.14 -17.60
C GLN A 301 3.62 17.90 -16.70
N LEU A 302 4.77 17.23 -16.68
CA LEU A 302 4.95 15.98 -15.94
C LEU A 302 4.65 16.19 -14.46
N ASN A 303 3.74 15.38 -13.90
CA ASN A 303 3.42 15.35 -12.48
C ASN A 303 2.84 13.98 -12.01
N GLY A 304 2.74 12.99 -12.90
CA GLY A 304 2.17 11.68 -12.59
C GLY A 304 0.69 11.53 -12.93
N GLY A 305 -0.12 12.55 -12.68
CA GLY A 305 -1.55 12.55 -12.98
C GLY A 305 -1.90 13.03 -14.40
N ASP A 306 -1.00 13.78 -15.01
CA ASP A 306 -1.15 14.38 -16.33
C ASP A 306 -1.05 13.37 -17.48
N THR A 307 -1.57 13.78 -18.65
CA THR A 307 -1.60 12.98 -19.87
C THR A 307 -0.21 12.64 -20.40
N VAL A 308 0.78 13.53 -20.24
CA VAL A 308 2.13 13.33 -20.76
C VAL A 308 2.83 12.22 -19.98
N THR A 309 2.75 12.25 -18.65
CA THR A 309 3.33 11.20 -17.81
C THR A 309 2.69 9.84 -18.10
N LYS A 310 1.36 9.78 -18.11
CA LYS A 310 0.58 8.56 -18.34
C LYS A 310 0.92 7.86 -19.66
N ILE A 311 0.95 8.61 -20.76
CA ILE A 311 1.36 8.10 -22.08
C ILE A 311 2.85 7.73 -22.07
N GLY A 312 3.70 8.52 -21.43
CA GLY A 312 5.15 8.28 -21.34
C GLY A 312 5.50 6.97 -20.62
N ILE A 313 4.78 6.63 -19.56
CA ILE A 313 4.95 5.36 -18.82
C ILE A 313 4.78 4.15 -19.73
N GLN A 314 3.89 4.25 -20.74
CA GLN A 314 3.63 3.14 -21.66
C GLN A 314 4.84 2.76 -22.53
N LEU A 315 5.86 3.61 -22.64
CA LEU A 315 7.15 3.25 -23.27
C LEU A 315 7.84 2.08 -22.57
N GLY A 316 7.58 1.88 -21.28
CA GLY A 316 8.10 0.73 -20.53
C GLY A 316 7.61 -0.62 -21.06
N ASN A 317 6.42 -0.68 -21.67
CA ASN A 317 5.90 -1.91 -22.28
C ASN A 317 6.73 -2.38 -23.49
N LEU A 318 7.46 -1.47 -24.15
CA LEU A 318 8.42 -1.86 -25.19
C LEU A 318 9.56 -2.69 -24.61
N VAL A 319 10.02 -2.37 -23.39
CA VAL A 319 11.06 -3.13 -22.67
C VAL A 319 10.49 -4.45 -22.12
N ALA A 320 9.24 -4.44 -21.70
CA ALA A 320 8.55 -5.63 -21.22
C ALA A 320 8.32 -6.69 -22.29
N ASN A 321 8.09 -6.28 -23.54
CA ASN A 321 7.82 -7.16 -24.65
C ASN A 321 9.13 -7.65 -25.33
N ASP A 322 9.35 -8.96 -25.39
CA ASP A 322 10.56 -9.57 -25.98
C ASP A 322 10.86 -9.10 -27.41
N ALA A 323 9.84 -8.96 -28.27
CA ALA A 323 10.00 -8.58 -29.67
C ALA A 323 10.38 -7.10 -29.86
N LEU A 324 9.99 -6.25 -28.90
CA LEU A 324 10.21 -4.80 -28.96
C LEU A 324 11.36 -4.32 -28.06
N ARG A 325 11.86 -5.16 -27.15
CA ARG A 325 12.84 -4.79 -26.12
C ARG A 325 14.08 -4.11 -26.68
N ALA A 326 14.61 -4.62 -27.79
CA ALA A 326 15.79 -4.04 -28.44
C ALA A 326 15.52 -2.60 -28.94
N GLN A 327 14.31 -2.31 -29.40
CA GLN A 327 13.88 -0.99 -29.84
C GLN A 327 13.57 -0.06 -28.64
N GLY A 328 12.97 -0.60 -27.58
CA GLY A 328 12.57 0.15 -26.39
C GLY A 328 13.71 0.56 -25.47
N ARG A 329 14.72 -0.30 -25.30
CA ARG A 329 15.89 -0.09 -24.42
C ARG A 329 16.53 1.30 -24.54
N PRO A 330 16.97 1.78 -25.72
CA PRO A 330 17.61 3.08 -25.83
C PRO A 330 16.67 4.26 -25.50
N ILE A 331 15.38 4.13 -25.79
CA ILE A 331 14.37 5.17 -25.55
C ILE A 331 14.08 5.30 -24.06
N VAL A 332 13.82 4.18 -23.39
CA VAL A 332 13.58 4.15 -21.94
C VAL A 332 14.83 4.62 -21.19
N LYS A 333 16.02 4.22 -21.64
CA LYS A 333 17.29 4.70 -21.07
C LYS A 333 17.45 6.22 -21.20
N ASP A 334 17.09 6.83 -22.33
CA ASP A 334 17.19 8.29 -22.50
C ASP A 334 16.30 9.01 -21.48
N LEU A 335 15.03 8.60 -21.34
CA LEU A 335 14.10 9.25 -20.43
C LEU A 335 14.51 9.09 -18.95
N ILE A 336 14.97 7.90 -18.54
CA ILE A 336 15.48 7.67 -17.19
C ILE A 336 16.67 8.58 -16.87
N ASN A 337 17.60 8.76 -17.82
CA ASN A 337 18.79 9.58 -17.61
C ASN A 337 18.52 11.09 -17.76
N ARG A 338 17.44 11.46 -18.45
CA ARG A 338 17.06 12.85 -18.72
C ARG A 338 16.37 13.51 -17.52
N TYR A 339 15.55 12.76 -16.80
CA TYR A 339 14.67 13.33 -15.78
C TYR A 339 15.07 12.96 -14.36
N PRO A 340 14.94 13.90 -13.39
CA PRO A 340 15.14 13.60 -11.99
C PRO A 340 14.29 12.43 -11.49
N LEU A 341 14.84 11.71 -10.50
CA LEU A 341 14.17 10.61 -9.79
C LEU A 341 13.03 11.08 -8.88
N VAL A 342 13.09 12.33 -8.43
CA VAL A 342 12.14 12.92 -7.47
C VAL A 342 11.46 14.16 -8.02
N GLY A 343 10.41 14.62 -7.34
CA GLY A 343 9.61 15.77 -7.76
C GLY A 343 8.68 15.44 -8.93
N ASN A 344 8.32 16.47 -9.69
CA ASN A 344 7.32 16.41 -10.76
C ASN A 344 7.58 15.32 -11.83
N THR A 345 8.84 15.00 -12.11
CA THR A 345 9.21 13.97 -13.10
C THR A 345 9.37 12.58 -12.50
N GLY A 346 9.49 12.48 -11.17
CA GLY A 346 9.68 11.22 -10.45
C GLY A 346 8.68 10.13 -10.86
N PRO A 347 7.38 10.41 -11.03
CA PRO A 347 6.40 9.40 -11.44
C PRO A 347 6.72 8.75 -12.78
N LEU A 348 7.15 9.52 -13.79
CA LEU A 348 7.59 8.96 -15.06
C LEU A 348 8.85 8.12 -14.88
N THR A 349 9.88 8.69 -14.24
CA THR A 349 11.21 8.07 -14.11
C THR A 349 11.14 6.76 -13.31
N MET A 350 10.45 6.77 -12.16
CA MET A 350 10.31 5.59 -11.29
C MET A 350 9.48 4.47 -11.93
N ASN A 351 8.46 4.79 -12.71
CA ASN A 351 7.71 3.78 -13.45
C ASN A 351 8.56 3.15 -14.56
N LEU A 352 9.32 3.96 -15.32
CA LEU A 352 10.24 3.44 -16.32
C LEU A 352 11.35 2.58 -15.69
N LEU A 353 11.87 2.97 -14.52
CA LEU A 353 12.79 2.16 -13.73
C LEU A 353 12.19 0.82 -13.32
N TRP A 354 10.93 0.80 -12.88
CA TRP A 354 10.25 -0.45 -12.55
C TRP A 354 10.22 -1.43 -13.73
N PHE A 355 9.93 -0.93 -14.94
CA PHE A 355 9.96 -1.78 -16.13
C PHE A 355 11.35 -2.36 -16.41
N THR A 356 12.41 -1.57 -16.25
CA THR A 356 13.77 -2.07 -16.48
C THR A 356 14.19 -3.08 -15.42
N GLU A 357 13.85 -2.84 -14.15
CA GLU A 357 14.14 -3.75 -13.05
C GLU A 357 13.37 -5.07 -13.15
N LYS A 358 12.05 -5.00 -13.36
CA LYS A 358 11.16 -6.16 -13.29
C LYS A 358 11.03 -6.90 -14.60
N LYS A 359 11.23 -6.24 -15.74
CA LYS A 359 11.00 -6.84 -17.07
C LYS A 359 12.26 -6.93 -17.93
N ASP A 360 13.37 -6.35 -17.51
CA ASP A 360 14.69 -6.50 -18.14
C ASP A 360 15.80 -6.73 -17.11
N ALA A 361 15.49 -7.58 -16.11
CA ALA A 361 16.36 -7.88 -14.98
C ALA A 361 17.79 -8.27 -15.41
N GLY A 362 18.77 -7.84 -14.62
CA GLY A 362 20.20 -8.07 -14.90
C GLY A 362 20.86 -7.04 -15.82
N ASN A 363 20.12 -6.04 -16.33
CA ASN A 363 20.65 -5.00 -17.21
C ASN A 363 20.83 -3.62 -16.53
N CYS A 364 20.88 -3.55 -15.20
CA CYS A 364 21.00 -2.27 -14.48
C CYS A 364 22.19 -1.42 -14.95
N SER A 365 23.32 -2.05 -15.33
CA SER A 365 24.50 -1.33 -15.81
C SER A 365 24.27 -0.65 -17.16
N TYR A 366 23.42 -1.23 -18.01
CA TYR A 366 23.04 -0.61 -19.27
C TYR A 366 22.25 0.68 -19.03
N TYR A 367 21.31 0.65 -18.09
CA TYR A 367 20.44 1.79 -17.77
C TYR A 367 21.09 2.82 -16.85
N GLY A 368 22.12 2.44 -16.09
CA GLY A 368 22.76 3.30 -15.07
C GLY A 368 22.03 3.28 -13.73
N THR A 369 21.38 2.15 -13.41
CA THR A 369 20.36 2.07 -12.34
C THR A 369 20.74 1.11 -11.20
N CYS A 370 21.97 0.60 -11.17
CA CYS A 370 22.37 -0.42 -10.17
C CYS A 370 22.43 0.12 -8.73
N ASP A 371 22.51 1.43 -8.55
CA ASP A 371 22.68 2.13 -7.27
C ASP A 371 21.52 3.10 -6.97
N VAL A 372 20.36 2.89 -7.62
CA VAL A 372 19.17 3.75 -7.43
C VAL A 372 18.77 3.91 -5.96
N PRO A 373 18.76 2.85 -5.12
CA PRO A 373 18.43 3.01 -3.70
C PRO A 373 19.35 4.01 -2.98
N ALA A 374 20.66 3.94 -3.23
CA ALA A 374 21.64 4.85 -2.62
C ALA A 374 21.47 6.31 -3.08
N LYS A 375 20.94 6.52 -4.30
CA LYS A 375 20.61 7.86 -4.82
C LYS A 375 19.26 8.37 -4.28
N LEU A 376 18.27 7.50 -4.15
CA LEU A 376 16.91 7.88 -3.73
C LEU A 376 16.82 8.25 -2.26
N VAL A 377 17.42 7.46 -1.36
CA VAL A 377 17.33 7.68 0.09
C VAL A 377 17.63 9.13 0.50
N PRO A 378 18.76 9.75 0.10
CA PRO A 378 19.04 11.13 0.50
C PRO A 378 18.19 12.18 -0.23
N LEU A 379 17.57 11.84 -1.38
CA LEU A 379 16.70 12.76 -2.13
C LEU A 379 15.27 12.77 -1.59
N VAL A 380 14.78 11.63 -1.10
CA VAL A 380 13.41 11.46 -0.60
C VAL A 380 13.36 11.67 0.91
N LEU A 381 14.29 11.07 1.67
CA LEU A 381 14.29 11.11 3.14
C LEU A 381 15.30 12.14 3.63
N THR A 382 14.86 13.39 3.62
CA THR A 382 15.69 14.57 3.94
C THR A 382 15.80 14.84 5.44
N VAL A 383 14.89 14.29 6.24
CA VAL A 383 14.91 14.37 7.70
C VAL A 383 15.65 13.17 8.28
N ASP A 384 16.55 13.44 9.21
CA ASP A 384 17.37 12.45 9.89
C ASP A 384 17.47 12.80 11.38
N HIS A 385 16.75 12.07 12.21
CA HIS A 385 16.55 12.39 13.62
C HIS A 385 16.86 11.19 14.51
N THR A 386 17.71 11.37 15.53
CA THR A 386 18.02 10.32 16.49
C THR A 386 17.19 10.54 17.76
N CYS A 387 16.31 9.61 18.09
CA CYS A 387 15.54 9.64 19.33
C CYS A 387 16.44 9.26 20.52
N ASN A 388 17.17 8.15 20.39
CA ASN A 388 18.17 7.66 21.35
C ASN A 388 19.13 6.66 20.65
N ALA A 389 19.99 5.98 21.42
CA ALA A 389 20.97 5.02 20.87
C ALA A 389 20.34 3.86 20.08
N ASN A 390 19.09 3.48 20.41
CA ASN A 390 18.38 2.32 19.89
C ASN A 390 17.27 2.69 18.89
N LEU A 391 17.03 3.98 18.62
CA LEU A 391 15.93 4.43 17.79
C LEU A 391 16.27 5.70 17.00
N ARG A 392 16.07 5.62 15.68
CA ARG A 392 16.28 6.73 14.73
C ARG A 392 15.08 6.83 13.80
N ILE A 393 14.77 8.04 13.36
CA ILE A 393 13.75 8.36 12.35
C ILE A 393 14.42 8.93 11.11
N ARG A 394 14.09 8.38 9.93
CA ARG A 394 14.40 8.92 8.61
C ARG A 394 13.09 9.28 7.93
N ALA A 395 12.83 10.57 7.70
CA ALA A 395 11.53 11.00 7.18
C ALA A 395 11.65 11.87 5.93
N GLN A 396 10.60 11.88 5.12
CA GLN A 396 10.47 12.78 3.99
C GLN A 396 10.13 14.20 4.45
N ASP A 397 9.11 14.33 5.31
CA ASP A 397 8.77 15.56 6.03
C ASP A 397 8.18 15.22 7.40
N MET A 398 8.66 15.91 8.44
CA MET A 398 8.13 15.89 9.80
C MET A 398 8.60 17.15 10.53
N THR A 399 7.71 17.82 11.24
CA THR A 399 8.06 18.91 12.15
C THR A 399 8.82 18.40 13.37
N ALA A 400 9.57 19.29 14.04
CA ALA A 400 10.28 18.96 15.26
C ALA A 400 9.37 18.41 16.37
N GLN A 401 8.13 18.89 16.47
CA GLN A 401 7.15 18.41 17.44
C GLN A 401 6.68 16.99 17.10
N GLN A 402 6.33 16.72 15.84
CA GLN A 402 5.95 15.39 15.38
C GLN A 402 7.06 14.36 15.62
N LEU A 403 8.33 14.74 15.40
CA LEU A 403 9.48 13.89 15.72
C LEU A 403 9.56 13.60 17.22
N ALA A 404 9.46 14.62 18.07
CA ALA A 404 9.51 14.47 19.52
C ALA A 404 8.37 13.58 20.08
N ASP A 405 7.15 13.78 19.58
CA ASP A 405 5.98 13.00 19.98
C ASP A 405 6.10 11.54 19.54
N THR A 406 6.58 11.31 18.31
CA THR A 406 6.85 9.97 17.78
C THR A 406 7.91 9.26 18.61
N CYS A 407 9.05 9.91 18.88
CA CYS A 407 10.11 9.37 19.73
C CYS A 407 9.58 9.01 21.14
N THR A 408 8.81 9.91 21.75
CA THR A 408 8.22 9.70 23.08
C THR A 408 7.28 8.50 23.08
N SER A 409 6.44 8.37 22.06
CA SER A 409 5.50 7.25 21.93
C SER A 409 6.24 5.90 21.82
N LEU A 410 7.25 5.82 20.96
CA LEU A 410 7.99 4.57 20.75
C LEU A 410 8.83 4.18 21.98
N VAL A 411 9.49 5.13 22.63
CA VAL A 411 10.26 4.87 23.86
C VAL A 411 9.37 4.39 25.01
N ASN A 412 8.16 4.95 25.14
CA ASN A 412 7.23 4.51 26.17
C ASN A 412 6.60 3.14 25.83
N GLN A 413 6.37 2.85 24.55
CA GLN A 413 5.92 1.53 24.12
C GLN A 413 6.98 0.45 24.34
N ASP A 414 8.25 0.75 24.11
CA ASP A 414 9.38 -0.14 24.40
C ASP A 414 9.33 -0.62 25.86
N ALA A 415 9.20 0.32 26.81
CA ALA A 415 9.04 0.03 28.22
C ALA A 415 7.72 -0.70 28.57
N PHE A 416 6.65 -0.51 27.78
CA PHE A 416 5.40 -1.26 27.91
C PHE A 416 5.59 -2.72 27.50
N PHE A 417 6.19 -2.95 26.33
CA PHE A 417 6.41 -4.28 25.74
C PHE A 417 7.23 -5.17 26.69
N HIS A 418 8.36 -4.67 27.18
CA HIS A 418 9.23 -5.41 28.11
C HIS A 418 8.49 -5.87 29.38
N LYS A 419 7.48 -5.12 29.85
CA LYS A 419 6.64 -5.53 30.99
C LYS A 419 5.63 -6.62 30.63
N VAL A 420 5.14 -6.63 29.39
CA VAL A 420 4.21 -7.64 28.88
C VAL A 420 4.92 -8.98 28.74
N VAL A 421 6.07 -9.01 28.05
CA VAL A 421 6.75 -10.25 27.66
C VAL A 421 7.83 -10.70 28.66
N LYS A 422 8.28 -9.80 29.55
CA LYS A 422 9.27 -10.07 30.60
C LYS A 422 10.55 -10.73 30.05
N ASP A 423 11.09 -10.19 28.97
CA ASP A 423 12.34 -10.66 28.39
C ASP A 423 13.55 -10.31 29.29
N ASN A 424 14.71 -10.88 28.94
CA ASN A 424 15.97 -10.64 29.63
C ASN A 424 16.96 -9.88 28.73
N GLY A 425 16.46 -9.10 27.78
CA GLY A 425 17.24 -8.51 26.69
C GLY A 425 17.16 -9.31 25.38
N PRO A 426 17.92 -8.90 24.36
CA PRO A 426 17.80 -9.44 23.00
C PRO A 426 18.02 -10.95 22.95
N VAL A 427 17.33 -11.62 22.01
CA VAL A 427 17.53 -13.05 21.75
C VAL A 427 18.98 -13.32 21.30
N PRO A 428 19.50 -14.53 21.54
CA PRO A 428 20.84 -14.88 21.08
C PRO A 428 20.99 -14.68 19.57
N ASN A 429 22.18 -14.28 19.14
CA ASN A 429 22.53 -14.00 17.74
C ASN A 429 21.80 -12.83 17.06
N ASP A 430 21.01 -12.03 17.78
CA ASP A 430 20.56 -10.74 17.24
C ASP A 430 21.65 -9.65 17.43
N ASN A 431 22.16 -9.14 16.30
CA ASN A 431 23.19 -8.11 16.22
C ASN A 431 22.63 -6.73 15.85
N ASN A 432 21.30 -6.58 15.74
CA ASN A 432 20.69 -5.26 15.58
C ASN A 432 21.09 -4.37 16.77
N THR A 433 21.29 -3.09 16.51
CA THR A 433 21.65 -2.11 17.56
C THR A 433 20.61 -1.01 17.72
N ASN A 434 19.86 -0.72 16.66
CA ASN A 434 18.76 0.24 16.68
C ASN A 434 17.70 -0.12 15.63
N LEU A 435 16.51 0.47 15.78
CA LEU A 435 15.50 0.54 14.74
C LEU A 435 15.63 1.86 13.97
N GLU A 436 15.59 1.79 12.64
CA GLU A 436 15.39 2.94 11.77
C GLU A 436 13.93 2.99 11.31
N VAL A 437 13.17 3.96 11.82
CA VAL A 437 11.79 4.24 11.41
C VAL A 437 11.82 5.15 10.20
N VAL A 438 11.37 4.64 9.06
CA VAL A 438 11.29 5.37 7.80
C VAL A 438 9.88 5.87 7.58
N VAL A 439 9.70 7.18 7.37
CA VAL A 439 8.39 7.82 7.25
C VAL A 439 8.30 8.62 5.96
N PHE A 440 7.50 8.15 5.01
CA PHE A 440 7.13 8.90 3.80
C PHE A 440 6.00 9.88 4.09
N ASP A 441 5.93 10.98 3.32
CA ASP A 441 4.95 12.06 3.53
C ASP A 441 3.49 11.61 3.33
N ASP A 442 3.26 10.64 2.45
CA ASP A 442 1.95 10.05 2.21
C ASP A 442 2.08 8.67 1.53
N TYR A 443 0.95 8.00 1.33
CA TYR A 443 0.90 6.72 0.63
C TYR A 443 1.39 6.81 -0.82
N TYR A 444 1.20 7.95 -1.48
CA TYR A 444 1.64 8.14 -2.87
C TYR A 444 3.18 8.08 -2.96
N ASN A 445 3.89 8.78 -2.08
CA ASN A 445 5.35 8.76 -2.03
C ASN A 445 5.89 7.40 -1.56
N TYR A 446 5.24 6.79 -0.57
CA TYR A 446 5.57 5.44 -0.13
C TYR A 446 5.49 4.43 -1.28
N SER A 447 4.36 4.38 -1.98
CA SER A 447 4.16 3.46 -3.10
C SER A 447 5.08 3.75 -4.29
N LEU A 448 5.47 5.00 -4.50
CA LEU A 448 6.36 5.38 -5.61
C LEU A 448 7.83 4.99 -5.35
N TYR A 449 8.32 5.12 -4.12
CA TYR A 449 9.75 5.02 -3.81
C TYR A 449 10.14 3.82 -2.94
N ALA A 450 9.31 3.39 -1.99
CA ALA A 450 9.69 2.41 -0.98
C ALA A 450 10.03 1.03 -1.57
N TRP A 451 9.29 0.60 -2.61
CA TRP A 451 9.55 -0.66 -3.31
C TRP A 451 10.97 -0.74 -3.87
N GLU A 452 11.54 0.39 -4.29
CA GLU A 452 12.88 0.43 -4.85
C GLU A 452 13.93 0.61 -3.76
N MET A 453 13.69 1.56 -2.85
CA MET A 453 14.62 1.90 -1.78
C MET A 453 14.87 0.74 -0.82
N TYR A 454 13.83 -0.05 -0.55
CA TYR A 454 13.87 -1.11 0.48
C TYR A 454 13.45 -2.49 -0.03
N LYS A 455 13.08 -2.62 -1.31
CA LYS A 455 12.70 -3.91 -1.93
C LYS A 455 11.49 -4.60 -1.27
N ILE A 456 10.55 -3.79 -0.77
CA ILE A 456 9.32 -4.23 -0.11
C ILE A 456 8.08 -4.20 -1.04
N ASP A 457 7.03 -4.94 -0.67
CA ASP A 457 5.69 -4.69 -1.20
C ASP A 457 5.11 -3.39 -0.60
N VAL A 458 4.28 -2.68 -1.34
CA VAL A 458 3.74 -1.36 -0.96
C VAL A 458 2.20 -1.30 -0.95
N ASP A 459 1.50 -2.43 -1.13
CA ASP A 459 0.05 -2.57 -0.90
C ASP A 459 -0.23 -2.90 0.58
N ASN A 460 0.39 -2.13 1.47
CA ASN A 460 0.25 -2.22 2.92
C ASN A 460 0.40 -0.81 3.54
N GLY A 461 0.12 -0.72 4.82
CA GLY A 461 0.22 0.54 5.57
C GLY A 461 1.61 0.92 6.07
N GLY A 462 2.55 -0.01 5.92
CA GLY A 462 3.85 0.01 6.52
C GLY A 462 4.26 -1.42 6.84
N MET A 463 5.57 -1.65 6.87
CA MET A 463 6.14 -2.98 7.02
C MET A 463 7.40 -2.92 7.88
N TYR A 464 7.47 -3.82 8.85
CA TYR A 464 8.72 -4.12 9.54
C TYR A 464 9.60 -5.06 8.71
N GLU A 465 10.82 -4.61 8.45
CA GLU A 465 11.88 -5.33 7.74
C GLU A 465 13.03 -5.59 8.72
N GLU A 466 13.07 -6.79 9.27
CA GLU A 466 14.13 -7.19 10.20
C GLU A 466 15.49 -7.33 9.50
N GLY A 467 15.50 -7.81 8.25
CA GLY A 467 16.72 -8.26 7.58
C GLY A 467 17.22 -9.58 8.16
N ASN A 468 18.55 -9.75 8.27
CA ASN A 468 19.15 -10.93 8.90
C ASN A 468 19.82 -10.51 10.21
N PRO A 469 19.18 -10.76 11.38
CA PRO A 469 19.67 -10.29 12.67
C PRO A 469 21.03 -10.91 13.05
N ALA A 470 21.40 -12.07 12.49
CA ALA A 470 22.71 -12.69 12.72
C ALA A 470 23.87 -12.00 11.99
N THR A 471 23.58 -11.10 11.04
CA THR A 471 24.62 -10.39 10.29
C THR A 471 25.08 -9.14 11.05
N VAL A 472 26.38 -9.02 11.30
CA VAL A 472 26.96 -7.81 11.90
C VAL A 472 26.71 -6.62 10.96
N GLY A 473 26.12 -5.54 11.50
CA GLY A 473 25.75 -4.36 10.72
C GLY A 473 24.40 -4.47 10.02
N ASN A 474 23.58 -5.49 10.34
CA ASN A 474 22.18 -5.50 9.97
C ASN A 474 21.45 -4.25 10.50
N GLN A 475 20.52 -3.73 9.71
CA GLN A 475 19.72 -2.56 10.05
C GLN A 475 18.25 -2.91 9.92
N ALA A 476 17.63 -3.25 11.05
CA ALA A 476 16.18 -3.38 11.15
C ALA A 476 15.50 -2.05 10.83
N ARG A 477 14.40 -2.11 10.08
CA ARG A 477 13.63 -0.94 9.65
C ARG A 477 12.14 -1.14 9.85
N PHE A 478 11.46 -0.08 10.29
CA PHE A 478 10.02 0.02 10.14
C PHE A 478 9.74 1.07 9.07
N ILE A 479 9.13 0.69 7.95
CA ILE A 479 8.96 1.57 6.78
C ILE A 479 7.47 1.85 6.59
N ALA A 480 7.06 3.11 6.73
CA ALA A 480 5.65 3.52 6.69
C ALA A 480 5.46 4.91 6.10
N HIS A 481 4.23 5.39 6.13
CA HIS A 481 3.85 6.72 5.68
C HIS A 481 2.94 7.43 6.69
N GLU A 482 2.86 8.75 6.57
CA GLU A 482 1.81 9.51 7.24
C GLU A 482 0.43 9.02 6.76
N ALA A 483 -0.50 8.87 7.70
CA ALA A 483 -1.93 8.72 7.42
C ALA A 483 -2.51 10.07 6.95
N SER A 484 -2.13 10.50 5.74
CA SER A 484 -2.37 11.86 5.23
C SER A 484 -3.85 12.27 5.14
N TRP A 485 -4.78 11.30 5.19
CA TRP A 485 -6.21 11.55 5.30
C TRP A 485 -6.66 12.06 6.68
N LEU A 486 -5.80 12.01 7.71
CA LEU A 486 -6.06 12.62 9.02
C LEU A 486 -5.61 14.08 9.12
N ARG A 487 -4.98 14.64 8.09
CA ARG A 487 -4.49 16.02 8.13
C ARG A 487 -5.62 17.00 8.50
N PRO A 488 -5.35 17.98 9.39
CA PRO A 488 -4.02 18.41 9.85
C PRO A 488 -3.46 17.61 11.04
N GLN A 489 -4.15 16.60 11.57
CA GLN A 489 -3.60 15.72 12.60
C GLN A 489 -2.53 14.81 11.99
N PHE A 490 -1.36 14.77 12.60
CA PHE A 490 -0.28 13.90 12.17
C PHE A 490 -0.35 12.55 12.86
N GLN A 491 -0.28 11.49 12.07
CA GLN A 491 -0.14 10.13 12.56
C GLN A 491 0.62 9.31 11.53
N ILE A 492 1.60 8.53 11.98
CA ILE A 492 2.23 7.49 11.14
C ILE A 492 1.30 6.28 11.18
N TRP A 493 0.90 5.79 10.01
CA TRP A 493 -0.02 4.66 9.94
C TRP A 493 0.61 3.41 10.57
N ASN A 494 -0.17 2.72 11.43
CA ASN A 494 0.23 1.52 12.17
C ASN A 494 1.52 1.60 13.02
N LEU A 495 1.99 2.81 13.37
CA LEU A 495 3.23 3.02 14.11
C LEU A 495 3.47 2.06 15.28
N ASN A 496 2.52 2.00 16.22
CA ASN A 496 2.68 1.19 17.42
C ASN A 496 2.50 -0.31 17.16
N HIS A 497 1.74 -0.70 16.13
CA HIS A 497 1.64 -2.10 15.73
C HIS A 497 2.98 -2.59 15.18
N GLU A 498 3.54 -1.88 14.21
CA GLU A 498 4.77 -2.28 13.52
C GLU A 498 6.01 -2.14 14.41
N TYR A 499 6.03 -1.18 15.34
CA TYR A 499 7.07 -1.13 16.37
C TYR A 499 7.07 -2.39 17.26
N THR A 500 5.90 -2.99 17.48
CA THR A 500 5.84 -4.25 18.24
C THR A 500 6.50 -5.39 17.48
N HIS A 501 6.39 -5.45 16.14
CA HIS A 501 7.08 -6.49 15.35
C HIS A 501 8.59 -6.41 15.51
N TYR A 502 9.16 -5.20 15.56
CA TYR A 502 10.58 -5.02 15.89
C TYR A 502 10.93 -5.57 17.28
N LEU A 503 10.11 -5.27 18.28
CA LEU A 503 10.36 -5.71 19.65
C LEU A 503 10.19 -7.23 19.79
N ASP A 504 9.17 -7.82 19.17
CA ASP A 504 8.93 -9.28 19.18
C ASP A 504 10.07 -10.02 18.47
N GLY A 505 10.50 -9.56 17.29
CA GLY A 505 11.67 -10.11 16.58
C GLY A 505 12.93 -10.07 17.45
N ARG A 506 13.23 -8.90 18.03
CA ARG A 506 14.45 -8.69 18.81
C ARG A 506 14.49 -9.43 20.15
N TYR A 507 13.36 -9.53 20.86
CA TYR A 507 13.33 -9.94 22.27
C TYR A 507 12.63 -11.29 22.50
N ASP A 508 11.84 -11.77 21.54
CA ASP A 508 11.03 -12.98 21.68
C ASP A 508 11.28 -14.04 20.60
N MET A 509 11.52 -13.65 19.35
CA MET A 509 11.63 -14.58 18.22
C MET A 509 13.08 -14.81 17.78
N TYR A 510 13.63 -16.01 18.01
CA TYR A 510 15.02 -16.29 17.62
C TYR A 510 15.22 -16.45 16.10
N GLY A 511 16.17 -15.72 15.53
CA GLY A 511 16.50 -15.82 14.10
C GLY A 511 15.72 -14.79 13.28
N ASP A 512 15.74 -14.94 11.96
CA ASP A 512 14.93 -14.07 11.09
C ASP A 512 13.46 -14.52 11.06
N PHE A 513 12.61 -13.69 10.46
CA PHE A 513 11.20 -13.98 10.23
C PHE A 513 10.94 -15.40 9.71
N GLU A 514 11.68 -15.86 8.71
CA GLU A 514 11.51 -17.19 8.12
C GLU A 514 11.80 -18.33 9.11
N ALA A 515 12.77 -18.15 10.02
CA ALA A 515 13.01 -19.11 11.10
C ALA A 515 11.76 -19.25 11.99
N GLY A 516 11.13 -18.13 12.36
CA GLY A 516 9.90 -18.08 13.15
C GLY A 516 8.66 -18.65 12.46
N MET A 517 8.65 -18.66 11.12
CA MET A 517 7.53 -19.16 10.32
C MET A 517 7.57 -20.67 10.03
N THR A 518 8.60 -21.39 10.49
CA THR A 518 8.72 -22.86 10.31
C THR A 518 7.59 -23.65 10.98
N THR A 519 6.87 -23.03 11.91
CA THR A 519 5.60 -23.52 12.47
C THR A 519 4.58 -22.38 12.49
N PRO A 520 3.26 -22.65 12.55
CA PRO A 520 2.25 -21.59 12.59
C PRO A 520 2.39 -20.70 13.85
N THR A 521 2.89 -19.49 13.66
CA THR A 521 3.16 -18.49 14.71
C THR A 521 2.39 -17.17 14.52
N ILE A 522 1.68 -17.00 13.39
CA ILE A 522 0.98 -15.75 13.04
C ILE A 522 -0.04 -15.29 14.09
N TRP A 523 -0.70 -16.23 14.78
CA TRP A 523 -1.62 -15.88 15.87
C TRP A 523 -0.93 -15.08 16.98
N TRP A 524 0.36 -15.34 17.22
CA TRP A 524 1.19 -14.65 18.18
C TRP A 524 1.76 -13.37 17.57
N VAL A 525 2.44 -13.46 16.43
CA VAL A 525 3.14 -12.32 15.81
C VAL A 525 2.18 -11.14 15.59
N GLU A 526 1.07 -11.38 14.88
CA GLU A 526 0.09 -10.33 14.59
C GLU A 526 -0.80 -10.04 15.79
N GLY A 527 -1.12 -11.06 16.58
CA GLY A 527 -1.93 -10.89 17.78
C GLY A 527 -1.26 -10.08 18.88
N LEU A 528 0.05 -10.24 19.07
CA LEU A 528 0.86 -9.49 20.02
C LEU A 528 1.02 -8.05 19.56
N ALA A 529 1.30 -7.82 18.28
CA ALA A 529 1.37 -6.49 17.71
C ALA A 529 0.07 -5.70 17.90
N GLU A 530 -1.08 -6.34 17.66
CA GLU A 530 -2.38 -5.75 17.96
C GLU A 530 -2.57 -5.54 19.46
N TYR A 531 -2.25 -6.54 20.27
CA TYR A 531 -2.43 -6.46 21.72
C TYR A 531 -1.64 -5.32 22.34
N VAL A 532 -0.35 -5.22 22.04
CA VAL A 532 0.53 -4.17 22.53
C VAL A 532 0.08 -2.81 22.00
N SER A 533 -0.21 -2.69 20.70
CA SER A 533 -0.65 -1.44 20.09
C SER A 533 -1.89 -0.85 20.77
N TYR A 534 -2.96 -1.65 20.93
CA TYR A 534 -4.20 -1.19 21.54
C TYR A 534 -4.05 -0.97 23.06
N SER A 535 -3.35 -1.87 23.75
CA SER A 535 -3.17 -1.76 25.21
C SER A 535 -2.31 -0.58 25.60
N TYR A 536 -1.20 -0.36 24.92
CA TYR A 536 -0.28 0.75 25.17
C TYR A 536 -0.96 2.10 24.96
N ARG A 537 -1.76 2.23 23.89
CA ARG A 537 -2.49 3.46 23.58
C ARG A 537 -3.74 3.67 24.47
N GLY A 538 -4.10 2.69 25.30
CA GLY A 538 -5.37 2.71 26.04
C GLY A 538 -6.59 2.71 25.13
N ALA A 539 -6.46 2.14 23.93
CA ALA A 539 -7.49 2.16 22.91
C ALA A 539 -8.39 0.93 23.01
N HIS A 540 -9.69 1.15 22.84
CA HIS A 540 -10.65 0.07 22.70
C HIS A 540 -10.58 -0.53 21.29
N TYR A 541 -10.68 -1.86 21.17
CA TYR A 541 -10.66 -2.57 19.90
C TYR A 541 -12.07 -3.08 19.55
N ASP A 542 -12.94 -2.17 19.16
CA ASP A 542 -14.36 -2.41 18.88
C ASP A 542 -14.58 -3.59 17.93
N ASP A 543 -13.83 -3.66 16.82
CA ASP A 543 -13.97 -4.75 15.85
C ASP A 543 -13.61 -6.11 16.45
N ALA A 544 -12.55 -6.21 17.25
CA ALA A 544 -12.20 -7.46 17.92
C ALA A 544 -13.27 -7.87 18.94
N VAL A 545 -13.83 -6.92 19.69
CA VAL A 545 -14.95 -7.17 20.62
C VAL A 545 -16.18 -7.66 19.86
N ALA A 546 -16.50 -7.07 18.70
CA ALA A 546 -17.59 -7.52 17.84
C ALA A 546 -17.35 -8.94 17.28
N GLN A 547 -16.11 -9.27 16.90
CA GLN A 547 -15.76 -10.64 16.49
C GLN A 547 -15.88 -11.63 17.64
N ALA A 548 -15.49 -11.26 18.86
CA ALA A 548 -15.63 -12.11 20.04
C ALA A 548 -17.09 -12.54 20.25
N GLY A 549 -18.05 -11.63 20.02
CA GLY A 549 -19.49 -11.93 20.10
C GLY A 549 -20.00 -12.97 19.09
N LYS A 550 -19.27 -13.22 18.00
CA LYS A 550 -19.61 -14.26 17.03
C LYS A 550 -19.18 -15.66 17.46
N GLY A 551 -18.17 -15.77 18.34
CA GLY A 551 -17.66 -17.06 18.81
C GLY A 551 -17.18 -18.00 17.70
N THR A 552 -16.65 -17.45 16.60
CA THR A 552 -16.37 -18.18 15.35
C THR A 552 -15.29 -19.27 15.50
N TYR A 553 -14.23 -19.01 16.26
CA TYR A 553 -13.07 -19.90 16.35
C TYR A 553 -12.80 -20.37 17.78
N ALA A 554 -12.47 -21.66 17.91
CA ALA A 554 -11.82 -22.21 19.11
C ALA A 554 -10.35 -21.74 19.19
N LEU A 555 -9.79 -21.63 20.40
CA LEU A 555 -8.41 -21.18 20.60
C LEU A 555 -7.41 -22.11 19.91
N SER A 556 -7.62 -23.41 20.02
CA SER A 556 -6.78 -24.44 19.41
C SER A 556 -6.70 -24.33 17.88
N THR A 557 -7.75 -23.80 17.23
CA THR A 557 -7.78 -23.49 15.80
C THR A 557 -6.95 -22.25 15.47
N LEU A 558 -6.94 -21.25 16.36
CA LEU A 558 -6.17 -20.03 16.15
C LEU A 558 -4.67 -20.30 16.20
N PHE A 559 -4.22 -21.28 16.97
CA PHE A 559 -2.82 -21.73 16.94
C PHE A 559 -2.37 -22.29 15.58
N ASP A 560 -3.26 -22.54 14.63
CA ASP A 560 -2.93 -23.00 13.27
C ASP A 560 -2.98 -21.88 12.22
N THR A 561 -3.07 -20.62 12.65
CA THR A 561 -3.18 -19.47 11.73
C THR A 561 -1.88 -19.25 10.97
N THR A 562 -1.98 -19.12 9.64
CA THR A 562 -0.92 -18.73 8.70
C THR A 562 -1.48 -17.71 7.70
N TYR A 563 -0.62 -16.97 6.98
CA TYR A 563 -1.10 -16.06 5.93
C TYR A 563 -1.82 -16.80 4.78
N ASP A 564 -1.49 -18.07 4.54
CA ASP A 564 -2.12 -18.87 3.48
C ASP A 564 -3.53 -19.37 3.81
N ASN A 565 -3.87 -19.51 5.10
CA ASN A 565 -5.09 -20.17 5.55
C ASN A 565 -6.08 -19.27 6.30
N ALA A 566 -5.81 -17.97 6.34
CA ALA A 566 -6.55 -17.00 7.13
C ALA A 566 -6.78 -15.70 6.36
N ASP A 567 -7.94 -15.09 6.60
CA ASP A 567 -8.21 -13.71 6.19
C ASP A 567 -7.70 -12.72 7.23
N SER A 568 -7.77 -11.42 6.92
CA SER A 568 -7.36 -10.36 7.83
C SER A 568 -8.10 -10.41 9.17
N THR A 569 -9.38 -10.81 9.19
CA THR A 569 -10.16 -10.92 10.43
C THR A 569 -9.59 -12.00 11.36
N ARG A 570 -9.26 -13.18 10.82
CA ARG A 570 -8.65 -14.25 11.62
C ARG A 570 -7.23 -13.91 12.06
N ILE A 571 -6.45 -13.26 11.20
CA ILE A 571 -5.07 -12.86 11.52
C ILE A 571 -5.05 -11.84 12.65
N TYR A 572 -5.74 -10.71 12.49
CA TYR A 572 -5.60 -9.55 13.36
C TYR A 572 -6.57 -9.57 14.54
N ASN A 573 -7.89 -9.60 14.29
CA ASN A 573 -8.88 -9.53 15.36
C ASN A 573 -8.83 -10.79 16.25
N TRP A 574 -8.79 -11.97 15.64
CA TRP A 574 -8.75 -13.22 16.40
C TRP A 574 -7.37 -13.53 16.96
N GLY A 575 -6.28 -13.11 16.30
CA GLY A 575 -4.94 -13.11 16.88
C GLY A 575 -4.89 -12.28 18.18
N TYR A 576 -5.40 -11.04 18.14
CA TYR A 576 -5.53 -10.18 19.32
C TYR A 576 -6.30 -10.86 20.46
N LEU A 577 -7.46 -11.44 20.17
CA LEU A 577 -8.29 -12.12 21.18
C LEU A 577 -7.56 -13.33 21.80
N ALA A 578 -6.85 -14.12 20.98
CA ALA A 578 -6.08 -15.26 21.44
C ALA A 578 -4.92 -14.84 22.34
N VAL A 579 -4.11 -13.87 21.91
CA VAL A 579 -2.97 -13.35 22.69
C VAL A 579 -3.44 -12.71 23.98
N ARG A 580 -4.48 -11.86 23.93
CA ARG A 580 -5.07 -11.22 25.10
C ARG A 580 -5.53 -12.25 26.12
N TYR A 581 -6.28 -13.27 25.69
CA TYR A 581 -6.74 -14.34 26.57
C TYR A 581 -5.57 -15.11 27.19
N MET A 582 -4.58 -15.51 26.39
CA MET A 582 -3.43 -16.27 26.89
C MET A 582 -2.61 -15.48 27.91
N LEU A 583 -2.38 -14.18 27.67
CA LEU A 583 -1.68 -13.32 28.62
C LEU A 583 -2.45 -13.09 29.93
N GLN A 584 -3.78 -13.00 29.86
CA GLN A 584 -4.62 -12.76 31.05
C GLN A 584 -4.87 -14.02 31.87
N SER A 585 -5.25 -15.11 31.20
CA SER A 585 -5.72 -16.34 31.85
C SER A 585 -4.62 -17.37 32.06
N HIS A 586 -3.61 -17.40 31.18
CA HIS A 586 -2.57 -18.44 31.16
C HIS A 586 -1.14 -17.87 31.06
N PRO A 587 -0.76 -16.87 31.87
CA PRO A 587 0.54 -16.20 31.73
C PRO A 587 1.75 -17.13 31.90
N GLN A 588 1.61 -18.22 32.67
CA GLN A 588 2.68 -19.21 32.86
C GLN A 588 2.96 -20.01 31.59
N ASP A 589 1.92 -20.32 30.80
CA ASP A 589 2.08 -21.01 29.52
C ASP A 589 2.66 -20.06 28.45
N VAL A 590 2.34 -18.77 28.52
CA VAL A 590 3.00 -17.75 27.69
C VAL A 590 4.48 -17.64 28.05
N ASP A 591 4.84 -17.56 29.34
CA ASP A 591 6.24 -17.55 29.78
C ASP A 591 6.98 -18.81 29.26
N ALA A 592 6.34 -19.98 29.28
CA ALA A 592 6.90 -21.22 28.74
C ALA A 592 6.99 -21.24 27.20
N LEU A 593 6.04 -20.64 26.50
CA LEU A 593 6.04 -20.48 25.05
C LEU A 593 7.20 -19.56 24.61
N LEU A 594 7.30 -18.39 25.23
CA LEU A 594 8.35 -17.41 24.93
C LEU A 594 9.74 -17.95 25.23
N ALA A 595 9.92 -18.74 26.30
CA ALA A 595 11.19 -19.42 26.55
C ALA A 595 11.64 -20.34 25.38
N LYS A 596 10.68 -20.90 24.63
CA LYS A 596 10.95 -21.73 23.46
C LYS A 596 11.21 -20.91 22.21
N TYR A 597 10.41 -19.87 21.95
CA TYR A 597 10.62 -18.94 20.83
C TYR A 597 12.00 -18.26 20.92
N ARG A 598 12.38 -17.77 22.11
CA ARG A 598 13.69 -17.12 22.36
C ARG A 598 14.88 -18.06 22.18
N ALA A 599 14.66 -19.37 22.26
CA ALA A 599 15.68 -20.40 22.05
C ALA A 599 15.67 -20.99 20.62
N GLY A 600 14.72 -20.58 19.76
CA GLY A 600 14.53 -21.18 18.44
C GLY A 600 13.97 -22.61 18.48
N ASP A 601 13.37 -23.04 19.60
CA ASP A 601 12.72 -24.34 19.75
C ASP A 601 11.28 -24.31 19.17
N TRP A 602 11.17 -24.05 17.87
CA TRP A 602 9.88 -23.90 17.18
C TRP A 602 9.02 -25.17 17.26
N ASN A 603 9.64 -26.35 17.12
CA ASN A 603 8.95 -27.63 17.25
C ASN A 603 8.47 -27.90 18.68
N GLY A 604 9.28 -27.57 19.69
CA GLY A 604 8.85 -27.68 21.08
C GLY A 604 7.76 -26.68 21.43
N ALA A 605 7.79 -25.47 20.86
CA ALA A 605 6.74 -24.47 21.05
C ALA A 605 5.43 -24.96 20.43
N ARG A 606 5.52 -25.52 19.23
CA ARG A 606 4.40 -26.17 18.54
C ARG A 606 3.83 -27.35 19.34
N THR A 607 4.69 -28.14 19.98
CA THR A 607 4.29 -29.24 20.85
C THR A 607 3.56 -28.74 22.09
N LEU A 608 4.05 -27.67 22.73
CA LEU A 608 3.36 -27.01 23.86
C LEU A 608 1.95 -26.58 23.46
N LEU A 609 1.80 -25.85 22.35
CA LEU A 609 0.51 -25.35 21.88
C LEU A 609 -0.47 -26.45 21.46
N LYS A 610 -0.01 -27.43 20.66
CA LYS A 610 -0.91 -28.42 20.05
C LYS A 610 -1.10 -29.71 20.85
N THR A 611 -0.17 -30.04 21.74
CA THR A 611 -0.22 -31.28 22.51
C THR A 611 -0.41 -31.03 24.00
N THR A 612 0.41 -30.18 24.62
CA THR A 612 0.30 -29.92 26.06
C THR A 612 -0.96 -29.11 26.40
N ILE A 613 -1.17 -27.99 25.69
CA ILE A 613 -2.40 -27.19 25.80
C ILE A 613 -3.51 -27.88 24.99
N GLY A 614 -3.25 -28.17 23.71
CA GLY A 614 -4.21 -28.86 22.84
C GLY A 614 -5.53 -28.12 22.79
N THR A 615 -6.62 -28.79 23.19
CA THR A 615 -7.98 -28.22 23.26
C THR A 615 -8.40 -27.87 24.69
N ALA A 616 -7.50 -27.96 25.68
CA ALA A 616 -7.83 -27.82 27.10
C ALA A 616 -8.47 -26.46 27.43
N TYR A 617 -8.09 -25.41 26.70
CA TYR A 617 -8.55 -24.04 26.93
C TYR A 617 -9.71 -23.60 26.03
N ASP A 618 -10.18 -24.44 25.10
CA ASP A 618 -11.22 -24.03 24.14
C ASP A 618 -12.55 -23.66 24.83
N ALA A 619 -12.96 -24.43 25.84
CA ALA A 619 -14.19 -24.17 26.58
C ALA A 619 -14.10 -22.91 27.47
N ASP A 620 -12.93 -22.67 28.07
CA ASP A 620 -12.69 -21.48 28.89
C ASP A 620 -12.57 -20.23 28.02
N PHE A 621 -11.85 -20.32 26.90
CA PHE A 621 -11.78 -19.25 25.89
C PHE A 621 -13.18 -18.87 25.37
N ALA A 622 -14.03 -19.85 25.04
CA ALA A 622 -15.42 -19.57 24.63
C ALA A 622 -16.24 -18.85 25.71
N THR A 623 -15.93 -19.08 26.99
CA THR A 623 -16.56 -18.37 28.12
C THR A 623 -16.01 -16.94 28.23
N TRP A 624 -14.69 -16.79 28.12
CA TRP A 624 -14.02 -15.48 28.10
C TRP A 624 -14.51 -14.60 26.93
N LEU A 625 -14.70 -15.15 25.74
CA LEU A 625 -15.24 -14.43 24.57
C LEU A 625 -16.63 -13.85 24.82
N LYS A 626 -17.50 -14.56 25.54
CA LYS A 626 -18.84 -14.05 25.89
C LYS A 626 -18.77 -12.86 26.84
N ALA A 627 -17.85 -12.89 27.81
CA ALA A 627 -17.59 -11.74 28.67
C ALA A 627 -17.00 -10.57 27.87
N CYS A 628 -16.07 -10.88 26.97
CA CYS A 628 -15.45 -9.89 26.10
C CYS A 628 -16.44 -9.20 25.17
N ALA A 629 -17.37 -9.95 24.56
CA ALA A 629 -18.46 -9.42 23.74
C ALA A 629 -19.43 -8.49 24.50
N ALA A 630 -19.48 -8.62 25.83
CA ALA A 630 -20.21 -7.72 26.73
C ALA A 630 -19.34 -6.56 27.24
N ASP A 631 -18.28 -6.23 26.50
CA ASP A 631 -17.29 -5.21 26.82
C ASP A 631 -16.54 -5.44 28.15
N ASN A 632 -16.42 -6.71 28.54
CA ASN A 632 -15.73 -7.13 29.76
C ASN A 632 -14.66 -8.17 29.44
N CYS A 633 -13.75 -7.83 28.53
CA CYS A 633 -12.60 -8.65 28.14
C CYS A 633 -11.49 -8.69 29.24
N GLY A 634 -11.83 -8.39 30.49
CA GLY A 634 -10.88 -8.10 31.57
C GLY A 634 -10.08 -6.80 31.35
N SER A 635 -9.35 -6.37 32.38
CA SER A 635 -8.47 -5.20 32.26
C SER A 635 -7.33 -5.49 31.28
N LEU A 636 -7.03 -4.53 30.40
CA LEU A 636 -5.74 -4.50 29.70
C LEU A 636 -4.63 -4.29 30.75
N PRO A 637 -3.41 -4.79 30.55
CA PRO A 637 -2.28 -4.40 31.38
C PRO A 637 -2.13 -2.89 31.23
N THR A 638 -2.46 -2.15 32.28
CA THR A 638 -2.28 -0.71 32.28
C THR A 638 -0.80 -0.44 32.53
N THR A 639 -0.15 0.33 31.66
CA THR A 639 1.06 1.08 32.04
C THR A 639 0.77 2.27 32.93
N GLU A 640 -0.49 2.53 33.28
CA GLU A 640 -0.71 3.04 34.62
C GLU A 640 -0.20 1.98 35.59
N GLN A 641 1.09 2.10 35.97
CA GLN A 641 1.44 2.05 37.39
C GLN A 641 0.23 2.66 38.10
N PRO A 642 -0.51 1.94 38.97
CA PRO A 642 -1.63 2.54 39.67
C PRO A 642 -1.13 3.86 40.20
N LYS A 643 -1.67 4.98 39.66
CA LYS A 643 -1.04 6.29 39.79
C LYS A 643 -0.82 6.46 41.28
N ALA A 644 0.45 6.48 41.73
CA ALA A 644 0.79 6.41 43.15
C ALA A 644 -0.07 7.44 43.88
N PRO A 645 -0.82 7.11 44.95
CA PRO A 645 -1.82 8.01 45.53
C PRO A 645 -1.26 9.42 45.74
N LEU A 646 -2.09 10.45 45.62
CA LEU A 646 -1.64 11.81 45.94
C LEU A 646 -1.10 11.84 47.36
N CYS A 647 0.07 12.46 47.55
CA CYS A 647 0.62 12.67 48.88
C CYS A 647 -0.39 13.49 49.72
N THR A 648 -0.63 13.03 50.95
CA THR A 648 -1.63 13.56 51.87
C THR A 648 -1.05 14.63 52.80
N ALA A 649 0.27 14.69 52.94
CA ALA A 649 0.94 15.69 53.76
C ALA A 649 0.61 17.13 53.33
N THR A 650 0.28 17.97 54.32
CA THR A 650 -0.07 19.39 54.12
C THR A 650 1.09 20.23 53.59
N ASP A 651 2.34 19.91 53.96
CA ASP A 651 3.51 20.55 53.35
C ASP A 651 3.68 20.01 51.93
N ALA A 652 3.54 20.89 50.93
CA ALA A 652 3.64 20.55 49.52
C ALA A 652 4.99 19.96 49.09
N ARG A 653 6.03 20.08 49.92
CA ARG A 653 7.37 19.52 49.69
C ARG A 653 7.53 18.13 50.28
N GLN A 654 6.65 17.73 51.20
CA GLN A 654 6.73 16.43 51.86
C GLN A 654 6.06 15.35 51.02
N TYR A 655 6.75 14.22 50.88
CA TYR A 655 6.21 12.99 50.31
C TYR A 655 5.95 11.96 51.42
N ASP A 656 4.84 11.25 51.28
CA ASP A 656 4.49 10.06 52.05
C ASP A 656 5.04 8.79 51.38
N LYS A 657 4.75 7.61 51.95
CA LYS A 657 5.14 6.33 51.34
C LYS A 657 4.42 6.13 50.01
N ASN A 658 5.19 5.88 48.95
CA ASN A 658 4.69 5.44 47.64
C ASN A 658 3.60 6.36 47.09
N CYS A 659 3.84 7.68 47.10
CA CYS A 659 2.87 8.69 46.68
C CYS A 659 3.43 9.58 45.57
N ARG A 660 2.55 10.40 44.98
CA ARG A 660 2.93 11.40 43.97
C ARG A 660 2.45 12.81 44.31
N ARG A 661 3.05 13.79 43.66
CA ARG A 661 2.50 15.14 43.51
C ARG A 661 2.43 15.53 42.04
N ASP A 662 1.29 16.11 41.67
CA ASP A 662 1.01 16.59 40.32
C ASP A 662 1.25 18.11 40.25
N ASN A 663 1.38 18.67 39.05
CA ASN A 663 1.52 20.12 38.81
C ASN A 663 2.74 20.80 39.45
N VAL A 664 3.86 20.07 39.58
CA VAL A 664 5.12 20.65 40.03
C VAL A 664 5.68 21.58 38.94
N ALA A 665 6.19 22.73 39.35
CA ALA A 665 6.70 23.77 38.47
C ALA A 665 7.88 24.51 39.12
N ALA A 666 8.80 25.00 38.30
CA ALA A 666 9.83 25.96 38.70
C ALA A 666 10.27 26.80 37.48
N THR A 667 10.69 28.03 37.70
CA THR A 667 11.22 28.91 36.65
C THR A 667 12.71 28.63 36.39
N THR A 668 13.19 28.91 35.18
CA THR A 668 14.59 28.64 34.77
C THR A 668 15.59 29.09 35.84
N GLY A 669 16.50 28.19 36.21
CA GLY A 669 17.54 28.43 37.23
C GLY A 669 17.09 28.25 38.69
N ASN A 670 15.81 27.96 38.95
CA ASN A 670 15.28 27.69 40.29
C ASN A 670 15.01 26.20 40.53
N TYR A 671 14.61 25.87 41.76
CA TYR A 671 14.39 24.51 42.23
C TYR A 671 12.98 24.33 42.79
N SER A 672 12.39 23.15 42.58
CA SER A 672 11.32 22.63 43.41
C SER A 672 11.90 21.63 44.41
N TYR A 673 11.91 21.99 45.70
CA TYR A 673 12.52 21.18 46.76
C TYR A 673 11.51 20.21 47.37
N SER A 674 11.94 18.99 47.68
CA SER A 674 11.10 17.94 48.25
C SER A 674 11.87 17.06 49.24
N PHE A 675 11.15 16.44 50.17
CA PHE A 675 11.72 15.54 51.18
C PHE A 675 10.78 14.39 51.52
N LEU A 676 11.37 13.30 51.99
CA LEU A 676 10.68 12.05 52.34
C LEU A 676 11.32 11.47 53.61
N ASN A 677 10.51 11.00 54.56
CA ASN A 677 11.01 10.28 55.72
C ASN A 677 10.99 8.77 55.45
N LEU A 678 12.17 8.13 55.49
CA LEU A 678 12.32 6.70 55.24
C LEU A 678 12.42 5.89 56.55
N PRO A 679 11.69 4.76 56.68
CA PRO A 679 11.90 3.84 57.78
C PRO A 679 13.26 3.13 57.66
N ALA A 680 13.74 2.55 58.75
CA ALA A 680 14.93 1.71 58.71
C ALA A 680 14.71 0.45 57.86
N GLY A 681 15.72 0.05 57.10
CA GLY A 681 15.71 -1.21 56.34
C GLY A 681 15.24 -1.12 54.88
N VAL A 682 14.91 0.08 54.38
CA VAL A 682 14.59 0.30 52.96
C VAL A 682 15.72 -0.19 52.06
N LYS A 683 15.39 -1.05 51.09
CA LYS A 683 16.36 -1.63 50.16
C LYS A 683 16.58 -0.75 48.95
N GLN A 684 15.53 -0.09 48.49
CA GLN A 684 15.59 0.78 47.33
C GLN A 684 14.56 1.91 47.47
N LEU A 685 14.98 3.13 47.13
CA LEU A 685 14.11 4.28 46.88
C LEU A 685 14.24 4.67 45.41
N THR A 686 13.12 4.77 44.70
CA THR A 686 13.04 5.24 43.33
C THR A 686 12.22 6.52 43.28
N ILE A 687 12.75 7.54 42.61
CA ILE A 687 12.10 8.82 42.38
C ILE A 687 11.99 9.00 40.87
N THR A 688 10.77 9.25 40.37
CA THR A 688 10.51 9.44 38.95
C THR A 688 9.76 10.74 38.69
N THR A 689 10.02 11.35 37.54
CA THR A 689 9.29 12.51 37.04
C THR A 689 8.77 12.26 35.63
N SER A 690 7.60 12.82 35.31
CA SER A 690 6.98 12.66 33.99
C SER A 690 5.95 13.75 33.72
N GLY A 691 5.59 13.91 32.44
CA GLY A 691 4.60 14.89 31.98
C GLY A 691 5.07 16.35 32.07
N GLY A 692 4.13 17.28 31.88
CA GLY A 692 4.42 18.72 31.91
C GLY A 692 5.22 19.23 30.70
N THR A 693 5.59 20.50 30.74
CA THR A 693 6.42 21.21 29.75
C THR A 693 7.74 21.65 30.36
N GLY A 694 8.75 21.99 29.55
CA GLY A 694 10.06 22.47 30.03
C GLY A 694 11.11 21.38 30.20
N ASN A 695 12.13 21.64 31.02
CA ASN A 695 13.21 20.70 31.31
C ASN A 695 13.59 20.73 32.80
N ALA A 696 13.35 19.62 33.50
CA ALA A 696 13.48 19.48 34.93
C ALA A 696 14.48 18.37 35.29
N ASP A 697 15.67 18.75 35.76
CA ASP A 697 16.71 17.81 36.19
C ASP A 697 16.49 17.39 37.65
N LEU A 698 16.58 16.10 37.95
CA LEU A 698 16.32 15.52 39.28
C LEU A 698 17.62 15.32 40.06
N TYR A 699 17.67 15.84 41.29
CA TYR A 699 18.82 15.73 42.21
C TYR A 699 18.41 15.10 43.54
N TYR A 700 19.30 14.33 44.16
CA TYR A 700 19.09 13.68 45.47
C TYR A 700 20.27 13.89 46.42
N ASN A 701 19.97 14.11 47.70
CA ASN A 701 20.94 14.18 48.78
C ASN A 701 20.31 13.69 50.10
N ALA A 702 21.01 12.79 50.80
CA ALA A 702 20.48 12.16 52.01
C ALA A 702 20.54 13.04 53.26
N GLY A 703 21.37 14.10 53.28
CA GLY A 703 21.64 14.87 54.50
C GLY A 703 21.22 16.35 54.45
N SER A 704 20.97 16.90 53.27
CA SER A 704 20.61 18.31 53.07
C SER A 704 19.86 18.50 51.75
N TRP A 705 19.35 19.70 51.49
CA TRP A 705 18.69 20.00 50.22
C TRP A 705 19.60 19.70 49.02
N ALA A 706 19.07 18.90 48.09
CA ALA A 706 19.77 18.58 46.87
C ALA A 706 19.81 19.80 45.94
N THR A 707 21.00 20.15 45.45
CA THR A 707 21.21 21.20 44.44
C THR A 707 22.21 20.75 43.40
N THR A 708 22.36 21.51 42.30
CA THR A 708 23.37 21.24 41.28
C THR A 708 24.81 21.25 41.85
N GLY A 709 25.05 21.97 42.94
CA GLY A 709 26.34 22.02 43.65
C GLY A 709 26.45 21.13 44.90
N SER A 710 25.37 20.47 45.33
CA SER A 710 25.34 19.65 46.54
C SER A 710 24.33 18.50 46.38
N SER A 711 24.74 17.44 45.69
CA SER A 711 23.95 16.22 45.47
C SER A 711 24.84 14.97 45.52
N THR A 712 24.24 13.86 45.91
CA THR A 712 24.89 12.54 45.96
C THR A 712 24.46 11.63 44.80
N ALA A 713 23.35 11.97 44.14
CA ALA A 713 22.89 11.34 42.90
C ALA A 713 22.09 12.37 42.08
N LYS A 714 22.07 12.18 40.75
CA LYS A 714 21.27 13.01 39.84
C LYS A 714 20.85 12.24 38.59
N SER A 715 19.77 12.70 37.96
CA SER A 715 19.31 12.34 36.62
C SER A 715 19.01 13.66 35.90
N ALA A 716 19.58 13.84 34.70
CA ALA A 716 19.51 15.09 33.95
C ALA A 716 19.41 14.79 32.45
N THR A 717 18.27 14.23 32.06
CA THR A 717 17.94 13.96 30.65
C THR A 717 17.26 15.18 30.02
N GLY A 718 17.16 15.22 28.70
CA GLY A 718 16.41 16.29 28.05
C GLY A 718 14.91 16.14 28.29
N GLY A 719 14.30 17.10 29.00
CA GLY A 719 12.85 17.14 29.24
C GLY A 719 12.50 16.95 30.71
N ASN A 720 11.34 16.35 31.00
CA ASN A 720 10.87 16.17 32.38
C ASN A 720 10.86 14.69 32.84
N GLY A 721 11.42 13.79 32.02
CA GLY A 721 11.35 12.34 32.20
C GLY A 721 12.53 11.77 32.98
N GLU A 722 12.66 12.10 34.26
CA GLU A 722 13.80 11.67 35.08
C GLU A 722 13.49 10.41 35.89
N THR A 723 14.51 9.58 36.12
CA THR A 723 14.41 8.43 37.04
C THR A 723 15.70 8.29 37.83
N LEU A 724 15.57 8.21 39.16
CA LEU A 724 16.70 8.13 40.06
C LEU A 724 16.45 7.04 41.11
N THR A 725 17.36 6.08 41.18
CA THR A 725 17.28 4.92 42.08
C THR A 725 18.40 4.97 43.12
N ILE A 726 18.04 5.00 44.41
CA ILE A 726 18.95 4.97 45.55
C ILE A 726 18.88 3.60 46.20
N THR A 727 20.02 2.91 46.22
CA THR A 727 20.14 1.60 46.85
C THR A 727 20.54 1.76 48.32
N ASN A 728 19.85 1.05 49.22
CA ASN A 728 20.02 1.10 50.68
C ASN A 728 20.08 2.55 51.25
N PRO A 729 19.07 3.40 51.03
CA PRO A 729 19.05 4.75 51.59
C PRO A 729 19.07 4.74 53.13
N PRO A 730 19.63 5.77 53.79
CA PRO A 730 19.59 5.87 55.24
C PRO A 730 18.17 6.07 55.76
N ALA A 731 17.92 5.60 56.99
CA ALA A 731 16.68 5.90 57.70
C ALA A 731 16.63 7.39 58.09
N GLY A 732 15.42 7.96 58.13
CA GLY A 732 15.20 9.37 58.44
C GLY A 732 14.87 10.20 57.19
N TYR A 733 14.95 11.53 57.32
CA TYR A 733 14.65 12.44 56.23
C TYR A 733 15.73 12.42 55.15
N VAL A 734 15.30 12.25 53.91
CA VAL A 734 16.11 12.40 52.70
C VAL A 734 15.50 13.48 51.81
N PHE A 735 16.34 14.10 50.97
CA PHE A 735 15.97 15.30 50.22
C PHE A 735 16.22 15.10 48.73
N PHE A 736 15.34 15.66 47.91
CA PHE A 736 15.49 15.69 46.47
C PHE A 736 14.91 16.99 45.90
N SER A 737 15.31 17.33 44.69
CA SER A 737 14.83 18.54 44.02
C SER A 737 14.77 18.39 42.52
N LEU A 738 13.89 19.16 41.90
CA LEU A 738 13.88 19.38 40.46
C LEU A 738 14.49 20.74 40.17
N TYR A 739 15.59 20.76 39.44
CA TYR A 739 16.22 21.98 38.95
C TYR A 739 15.67 22.31 37.56
N ALA A 740 15.17 23.54 37.38
CA ALA A 740 14.67 23.99 36.10
C ALA A 740 15.82 24.44 35.19
N GLN A 741 16.42 23.49 34.47
CA GLN A 741 17.38 23.79 33.39
C GLN A 741 16.70 24.67 32.31
N GLN A 742 15.42 24.41 32.06
CA GLN A 742 14.47 25.34 31.44
C GLN A 742 13.21 25.39 32.33
N GLY A 743 12.59 26.56 32.49
CA GLY A 743 11.35 26.70 33.26
C GLY A 743 10.33 25.63 32.88
N PHE A 744 9.83 24.89 33.87
CA PHE A 744 8.94 23.75 33.70
C PHE A 744 7.63 23.92 34.49
N GLY A 745 6.58 23.24 34.04
CA GLY A 745 5.29 23.23 34.72
C GLY A 745 4.43 22.03 34.35
N GLY A 746 3.52 21.64 35.25
CA GLY A 746 2.66 20.47 35.03
C GLY A 746 3.35 19.12 35.27
N VAL A 747 4.56 19.12 35.85
CA VAL A 747 5.33 17.88 36.07
C VAL A 747 4.72 17.06 37.20
N THR A 748 4.62 15.75 36.99
CA THR A 748 4.26 14.79 38.03
C THR A 748 5.52 14.16 38.59
N VAL A 749 5.62 14.10 39.92
CA VAL A 749 6.76 13.52 40.64
C VAL A 749 6.26 12.41 41.54
N THR A 750 6.89 11.25 41.48
CA THR A 750 6.51 10.06 42.23
C THR A 750 7.69 9.51 43.02
N THR A 751 7.45 9.10 44.26
CA THR A 751 8.42 8.35 45.07
C THR A 751 7.90 6.94 45.31
N THR A 752 8.78 5.93 45.26
CA THR A 752 8.46 4.54 45.62
C THR A 752 9.62 3.93 46.38
N TYR A 753 9.35 3.16 47.44
CA TYR A 753 10.39 2.43 48.16
C TYR A 753 9.91 1.09 48.71
N ASN A 754 10.84 0.13 48.85
CA ASN A 754 10.60 -1.23 49.36
C ASN A 754 11.43 -1.59 50.58
#